data_AF-A0A951W512-F1
#
_entry.id   AF-A0A951W512-F1
#
_cell.length_a   1.000
_cell.length_b   1.000
_cell.length_c   1.000
_cell.angle_alpha   90.00
_cell.angle_beta   90.00
_cell.angle_gamma   90.00
#
_symmetry.space_group_name_H-M   'P 1'
#
loop_
_entity.id
_entity.type
_entity.pdbx_description
1 polymer ?
#
loop_
_entity_poly.entity_id
_entity_poly.type
_entity_poly.pdbx_seq_one_letter_code
_entity_poly.pdbx_strand_id
1 'polypeptide(L)'
;MSLSWRSMPGGRAAAVFLVALSLSIGWGIRGNFGHEAGAMMPGALAAIAACLLSGREDWRARVPYFALFGALGWAFGGSIAYMYCISFAGSEHWPTAVYGFFLTFYTGFLWAGMGGAGTALPAVMDRRRLADFFIPLCFALFAVGLHALSEEPLNDWVQRNLSVGVDSTWNRHRHPLYWLDADWRPALAALLGVCAFDLWDRRFKGWPALLGLGAGGALLGWLVQAGLDKAGLAAGIARALTVPLADAAAVNPDTGQLFDTSQFLTNWPQIAFDYPQYIGLALGLIAGVKLYFFKYGAWRRDSGLLLYMSAGWLAAFILMPVLGSILLQPWGGFRLMPPRSDDWAGITGVFVGMTIYCLRHGLAPVAWAASLTGIIGGIGFALVPFVRSLVRLPGHRLLTPGGTPPEWAHYQSANWHSILEQSQGFCHGVAIAVVLALLAARLPRQENTPRDKRWTEIFSVAFLLFLIGWLNVVKNVSEWTGGGNKIVPEMMKAPLIGIELGALTWFNLAWFAAAIAVTALMVLHLRRRIEVVPASWTGKGQLLYLAFLWMVVVANHERALPNFSEGRLVTEWVILMNAALATFLICRLPGARSLATDWQPQEKPLLLRSLWARALPVVIVGMLFMAITTRMIYREHPTDHPSVNHKRFGEEAHWRIKPILKGGTHR
;
A
#
# COMPACT_ATOMS: atom_id res chain seq x y z
N MET A 1 2.57 40.68 2.15
CA MET A 1 2.06 40.07 0.89
C MET A 1 1.73 38.61 1.13
N SER A 2 0.47 38.19 0.98
CA SER A 2 0.10 36.78 1.03
C SER A 2 0.66 36.06 -0.19
N LEU A 3 1.26 34.91 0.02
CA LEU A 3 1.86 34.12 -1.04
C LEU A 3 0.77 33.49 -1.92
N SER A 4 0.66 33.94 -3.17
CA SER A 4 -0.32 33.41 -4.13
C SER A 4 0.05 31.99 -4.56
N TRP A 5 -0.93 31.08 -4.67
CA TRP A 5 -0.74 29.72 -5.16
C TRP A 5 0.04 29.66 -6.47
N ARG A 6 -0.25 30.58 -7.39
CA ARG A 6 0.37 30.63 -8.73
C ARG A 6 1.83 31.10 -8.71
N SER A 7 2.28 31.78 -7.64
CA SER A 7 3.68 32.21 -7.51
C SER A 7 4.58 31.11 -6.96
N MET A 8 4.02 30.04 -6.37
CA MET A 8 4.78 28.88 -5.92
C MET A 8 5.20 28.03 -7.13
N PRO A 9 6.50 27.71 -7.32
CA PRO A 9 6.97 26.91 -8.46
C PRO A 9 6.22 25.57 -8.61
N GLY A 10 6.03 24.83 -7.50
CA GLY A 10 5.28 23.58 -7.49
C GLY A 10 3.75 23.74 -7.62
N GLY A 11 3.22 24.95 -7.40
CA GLY A 11 1.80 25.27 -7.54
C GLY A 11 1.38 25.65 -8.96
N ARG A 12 2.34 25.80 -9.88
CA ARG A 12 2.05 26.08 -11.30
C ARG A 12 1.31 24.90 -11.93
N ALA A 13 0.35 25.20 -12.80
CA ALA A 13 -0.49 24.18 -13.43
C ALA A 13 0.32 23.06 -14.12
N ALA A 14 1.37 23.41 -14.86
CA ALA A 14 2.24 22.43 -15.52
C ALA A 14 3.01 21.53 -14.53
N ALA A 15 3.38 22.06 -13.35
CA ALA A 15 4.05 21.28 -12.32
C ALA A 15 3.08 20.29 -11.68
N VAL A 16 1.88 20.76 -11.29
CA VAL A 16 0.80 19.90 -10.76
C VAL A 16 0.44 18.82 -11.77
N PHE A 17 0.29 19.18 -13.04
CA PHE A 17 -0.03 18.24 -14.11
C PHE A 17 1.04 17.17 -14.30
N LEU A 18 2.33 17.53 -14.34
CA LEU A 18 3.40 16.52 -14.49
C LEU A 18 3.44 15.55 -13.31
N VAL A 19 3.27 16.03 -12.07
CA VAL A 19 3.22 15.16 -10.89
C VAL A 19 2.00 14.24 -10.95
N ALA A 20 0.83 14.77 -11.33
CA ALA A 20 -0.40 14.02 -11.56
C ALA A 20 -0.24 12.94 -12.64
N LEU A 21 0.35 13.31 -13.77
CA LEU A 21 0.65 12.41 -14.88
C LEU A 21 1.63 11.30 -14.49
N SER A 22 2.69 11.65 -13.75
CA SER A 22 3.69 10.70 -13.25
C SER A 22 3.06 9.61 -12.38
N LEU A 23 2.16 10.01 -11.48
CA LEU A 23 1.46 9.08 -10.61
C LEU A 23 0.44 8.26 -11.40
N SER A 24 -0.32 8.91 -12.30
CA SER A 24 -1.28 8.25 -13.21
C SER A 24 -0.65 7.12 -14.04
N ILE A 25 0.51 7.38 -14.66
CA ILE A 25 1.26 6.37 -15.42
C ILE A 25 1.61 5.17 -14.54
N GLY A 26 2.27 5.41 -13.41
CA GLY A 26 2.68 4.32 -12.52
C GLY A 26 1.50 3.57 -11.92
N TRP A 27 0.36 4.24 -11.69
CA TRP A 27 -0.84 3.61 -11.14
C TRP A 27 -1.56 2.75 -12.18
N GLY A 28 -1.59 3.18 -13.44
CA GLY A 28 -2.06 2.36 -14.55
C GLY A 28 -1.21 1.09 -14.74
N ILE A 29 0.11 1.23 -14.64
CA ILE A 29 1.03 0.09 -14.69
C ILE A 29 0.82 -0.83 -13.48
N ARG A 30 0.67 -0.27 -12.27
CA ARG A 30 0.40 -1.04 -11.05
C ARG A 30 -0.78 -2.00 -11.23
N GLY A 31 -1.82 -1.64 -11.96
CA GLY A 31 -2.93 -2.53 -12.32
C GLY A 31 -2.53 -3.88 -12.90
N ASN A 32 -1.46 -3.89 -13.70
CA ASN A 32 -0.96 -5.09 -14.36
C ASN A 32 -0.01 -5.91 -13.46
N PHE A 33 0.67 -5.29 -12.49
CA PHE A 33 1.68 -5.94 -11.64
C PHE A 33 1.18 -6.27 -10.22
N GLY A 34 0.15 -5.58 -9.73
CA GLY A 34 -0.52 -5.81 -8.44
C GLY A 34 0.24 -5.35 -7.17
N HIS A 35 -0.51 -5.33 -6.07
CA HIS A 35 -0.09 -5.19 -4.66
C HIS A 35 0.85 -4.00 -4.32
N GLU A 36 1.62 -4.10 -3.23
CA GLU A 36 2.45 -3.05 -2.64
C GLU A 36 3.67 -2.71 -3.49
N ALA A 37 4.36 -3.74 -4.00
CA ALA A 37 5.49 -3.55 -4.91
C ALA A 37 5.08 -2.80 -6.19
N GLY A 38 3.87 -3.06 -6.69
CA GLY A 38 3.29 -2.31 -7.80
C GLY A 38 3.13 -0.83 -7.46
N ALA A 39 2.61 -0.54 -6.26
CA ALA A 39 2.30 0.81 -5.80
C ALA A 39 3.55 1.67 -5.50
N MET A 40 4.72 1.04 -5.34
CA MET A 40 6.00 1.72 -5.23
C MET A 40 6.36 2.53 -6.49
N MET A 41 6.02 2.02 -7.69
CA MET A 41 6.35 2.67 -8.97
C MET A 41 5.75 4.09 -9.13
N PRO A 42 4.42 4.29 -9.00
CA PRO A 42 3.83 5.63 -9.08
C PRO A 42 4.36 6.57 -7.99
N GLY A 43 4.56 6.04 -6.78
CA GLY A 43 5.07 6.82 -5.66
C GLY A 43 6.45 7.41 -5.92
N ALA A 44 7.37 6.60 -6.47
CA ALA A 44 8.70 7.07 -6.84
C ALA A 44 8.66 8.15 -7.94
N LEU A 45 7.93 7.90 -9.03
CA LEU A 45 7.83 8.83 -10.15
C LEU A 45 7.27 10.19 -9.71
N ALA A 46 6.14 10.18 -8.99
CA ALA A 46 5.50 11.39 -8.51
C ALA A 46 6.38 12.16 -7.51
N ALA A 47 7.07 11.46 -6.59
CA ALA A 47 7.95 12.08 -5.62
C ALA A 47 9.18 12.74 -6.27
N ILE A 48 9.78 12.10 -7.28
CA ILE A 48 10.89 12.70 -8.04
C ILE A 48 10.39 13.95 -8.79
N ALA A 49 9.26 13.86 -9.50
CA ALA A 49 8.70 14.99 -10.23
C ALA A 49 8.39 16.18 -9.29
N ALA A 50 7.73 15.91 -8.15
CA ALA A 50 7.38 16.94 -7.17
C ALA A 50 8.63 17.59 -6.55
N CYS A 51 9.66 16.78 -6.25
CA CYS A 51 10.96 17.24 -5.76
C CYS A 51 11.63 18.20 -6.77
N LEU A 52 11.69 17.82 -8.04
CA LEU A 52 12.32 18.63 -9.09
C LEU A 52 11.57 19.94 -9.39
N LEU A 53 10.24 19.90 -9.31
CA LEU A 53 9.37 21.05 -9.59
C LEU A 53 9.11 21.95 -8.37
N SER A 54 9.57 21.56 -7.17
CA SER A 54 9.37 22.30 -5.92
C SER A 54 9.95 23.73 -5.92
N GLY A 55 10.94 23.98 -6.77
CA GLY A 55 11.73 25.22 -6.74
C GLY A 55 12.76 25.27 -5.60
N ARG A 56 13.03 24.14 -4.95
CA ARG A 56 13.91 24.03 -3.78
C ARG A 56 15.16 23.22 -4.07
N GLU A 57 16.31 23.88 -4.14
CA GLU A 57 17.61 23.21 -4.35
C GLU A 57 17.98 22.26 -3.21
N ASP A 58 17.62 22.61 -1.97
CA ASP A 58 17.85 21.75 -0.80
C ASP A 58 17.05 20.44 -0.86
N TRP A 59 15.89 20.45 -1.54
CA TRP A 59 15.12 19.23 -1.82
C TRP A 59 15.68 18.46 -3.01
N ARG A 60 16.06 19.14 -4.11
CA ARG A 60 16.67 18.48 -5.29
C ARG A 60 17.95 17.74 -4.94
N ALA A 61 18.74 18.29 -4.02
CA ALA A 61 19.93 17.64 -3.48
C ALA A 61 19.63 16.31 -2.74
N ARG A 62 18.35 15.98 -2.52
CA ARG A 62 17.84 14.80 -1.82
C ARG A 62 16.92 13.96 -2.72
N VAL A 63 16.92 14.19 -4.03
CA VAL A 63 16.03 13.49 -4.96
C VAL A 63 16.05 11.96 -4.84
N PRO A 64 17.18 11.26 -4.56
CA PRO A 64 17.15 9.81 -4.32
C PRO A 64 16.28 9.44 -3.11
N TYR A 65 16.30 10.24 -2.05
CA TYR A 65 15.48 10.00 -0.86
C TYR A 65 13.99 10.24 -1.12
N PHE A 66 13.64 11.28 -1.90
CA PHE A 66 12.26 11.47 -2.36
C PHE A 66 11.78 10.26 -3.16
N ALA A 67 12.61 9.70 -4.03
CA ALA A 67 12.26 8.50 -4.79
C ALA A 67 12.01 7.29 -3.87
N LEU A 68 12.94 6.99 -2.97
CA LEU A 68 12.85 5.84 -2.06
C LEU A 68 11.65 5.96 -1.10
N PHE A 69 11.53 7.06 -0.37
CA PHE A 69 10.46 7.21 0.61
C PHE A 69 9.10 7.50 -0.02
N GLY A 70 9.08 8.10 -1.22
CA GLY A 70 7.88 8.14 -2.07
C GLY A 70 7.43 6.72 -2.39
N ALA A 71 8.32 5.88 -2.91
CA ALA A 71 8.01 4.49 -3.20
C ALA A 71 7.47 3.73 -1.98
N LEU A 72 8.21 3.76 -0.86
CA LEU A 72 7.83 3.05 0.37
C LEU A 72 6.50 3.58 0.95
N GLY A 73 6.26 4.89 0.92
CA GLY A 73 5.02 5.49 1.44
C GLY A 73 3.78 5.00 0.68
N TRP A 74 3.86 4.96 -0.65
CA TRP A 74 2.76 4.51 -1.50
C TRP A 74 2.57 2.98 -1.49
N ALA A 75 3.59 2.22 -1.08
CA ALA A 75 3.49 0.77 -0.91
C ALA A 75 2.48 0.35 0.16
N PHE A 76 2.42 1.06 1.29
CA PHE A 76 1.58 0.68 2.44
C PHE A 76 0.09 0.51 2.12
N GLY A 77 -0.47 1.29 1.18
CA GLY A 77 -1.88 1.11 0.81
C GLY A 77 -2.13 0.01 -0.22
N GLY A 78 -1.07 -0.64 -0.74
CA GLY A 78 -1.17 -1.59 -1.84
C GLY A 78 -1.86 -2.92 -1.50
N SER A 79 -1.93 -3.29 -0.22
CA SER A 79 -2.63 -4.49 0.27
C SER A 79 -4.12 -4.27 0.56
N ILE A 80 -4.55 -3.00 0.67
CA ILE A 80 -5.95 -2.69 0.93
C ILE A 80 -6.80 -3.03 -0.30
N ALA A 81 -7.75 -3.96 -0.14
CA ALA A 81 -8.75 -4.19 -1.18
C ALA A 81 -9.70 -2.97 -1.29
N TYR A 82 -10.21 -2.67 -2.49
CA TYR A 82 -11.08 -1.49 -2.67
C TYR A 82 -12.19 -1.66 -3.70
N MET A 83 -12.14 -2.71 -4.54
CA MET A 83 -13.19 -2.97 -5.53
C MET A 83 -14.56 -3.19 -4.88
N TYR A 84 -14.62 -3.85 -3.71
CA TYR A 84 -15.87 -4.00 -2.95
C TYR A 84 -16.40 -2.67 -2.43
N CYS A 85 -15.53 -1.74 -1.99
CA CYS A 85 -15.95 -0.40 -1.57
C CYS A 85 -16.62 0.37 -2.71
N ILE A 86 -16.02 0.32 -3.91
CA ILE A 86 -16.56 0.94 -5.12
C ILE A 86 -17.88 0.28 -5.52
N SER A 87 -17.92 -1.05 -5.46
CA SER A 87 -19.11 -1.87 -5.70
C SER A 87 -20.26 -1.48 -4.76
N PHE A 88 -20.01 -1.33 -3.45
CA PHE A 88 -21.01 -0.86 -2.49
C PHE A 88 -21.51 0.55 -2.82
N ALA A 89 -20.64 1.45 -3.30
CA ALA A 89 -21.03 2.81 -3.68
C ALA A 89 -22.03 2.82 -4.85
N GLY A 90 -21.98 1.79 -5.69
CA GLY A 90 -22.89 1.55 -6.80
C GLY A 90 -24.20 0.84 -6.44
N SER A 91 -24.38 0.42 -5.19
CA SER A 91 -25.57 -0.33 -4.75
C SER A 91 -26.84 0.50 -4.79
N GLU A 92 -27.94 -0.12 -5.19
CA GLU A 92 -29.31 0.35 -5.09
C GLU A 92 -29.79 0.50 -3.64
N HIS A 93 -29.15 -0.16 -2.68
CA HIS A 93 -29.50 -0.08 -1.27
C HIS A 93 -28.88 1.16 -0.61
N TRP A 94 -29.71 2.14 -0.23
CA TRP A 94 -29.28 3.44 0.30
C TRP A 94 -28.21 3.38 1.41
N PRO A 95 -28.39 2.62 2.51
CA PRO A 95 -27.36 2.50 3.54
C PRO A 95 -26.04 1.95 3.01
N THR A 96 -26.09 1.03 2.04
CA THR A 96 -24.89 0.46 1.41
C THR A 96 -24.21 1.46 0.47
N ALA A 97 -24.96 2.24 -0.30
CA ALA A 97 -24.41 3.28 -1.17
C ALA A 97 -23.64 4.35 -0.39
N VAL A 98 -24.24 4.88 0.68
CA VAL A 98 -23.59 5.89 1.56
C VAL A 98 -22.33 5.31 2.19
N TYR A 99 -22.42 4.07 2.69
CA TYR A 99 -21.28 3.37 3.27
C TYR A 99 -20.17 3.14 2.23
N GLY A 100 -20.53 2.71 1.01
CA GLY A 100 -19.58 2.47 -0.07
C GLY A 100 -18.78 3.70 -0.48
N PHE A 101 -19.44 4.87 -0.59
CA PHE A 101 -18.73 6.12 -0.84
C PHE A 101 -17.78 6.48 0.30
N PHE A 102 -18.23 6.36 1.56
CA PHE A 102 -17.38 6.59 2.73
C PHE A 102 -16.16 5.65 2.74
N LEU A 103 -16.34 4.36 2.46
CA LEU A 103 -15.26 3.39 2.41
C LEU A 103 -14.29 3.64 1.26
N THR A 104 -14.81 4.01 0.11
CA THR A 104 -13.98 4.37 -1.05
C THR A 104 -13.12 5.60 -0.72
N PHE A 105 -13.70 6.61 -0.08
CA PHE A 105 -12.92 7.73 0.45
C PHE A 105 -11.87 7.28 1.47
N TYR A 106 -12.27 6.45 2.44
CA TYR A 106 -11.40 6.07 3.55
C TYR A 106 -10.20 5.22 3.10
N THR A 107 -10.42 4.27 2.20
CA THR A 107 -9.35 3.47 1.58
C THR A 107 -8.39 4.36 0.79
N GLY A 108 -8.91 5.26 -0.05
CA GLY A 108 -8.08 6.25 -0.75
C GLY A 108 -7.35 7.19 0.21
N PHE A 109 -7.96 7.56 1.33
CA PHE A 109 -7.37 8.40 2.37
C PHE A 109 -6.16 7.71 3.01
N LEU A 110 -6.29 6.45 3.42
CA LEU A 110 -5.21 5.71 4.05
C LEU A 110 -4.03 5.54 3.08
N TRP A 111 -4.33 5.21 1.83
CA TRP A 111 -3.32 5.00 0.81
C TRP A 111 -2.56 6.28 0.46
N ALA A 112 -3.29 7.33 0.07
CA ALA A 112 -2.69 8.62 -0.26
C ALA A 112 -2.05 9.28 0.97
N GLY A 113 -2.57 9.02 2.17
CA GLY A 113 -2.01 9.53 3.42
C GLY A 113 -0.64 8.96 3.71
N MET A 114 -0.46 7.64 3.59
CA MET A 114 0.87 7.02 3.72
C MET A 114 1.81 7.43 2.59
N GLY A 115 1.30 7.54 1.35
CA GLY A 115 2.05 8.10 0.21
C GLY A 115 2.57 9.51 0.47
N GLY A 116 1.73 10.38 1.03
CA GLY A 116 2.08 11.73 1.45
C GLY A 116 3.09 11.77 2.58
N ALA A 117 2.96 10.89 3.59
CA ALA A 117 3.89 10.78 4.69
C ALA A 117 5.31 10.42 4.20
N GLY A 118 5.43 9.36 3.40
CA GLY A 118 6.71 8.92 2.85
C GLY A 118 7.36 10.00 1.96
N THR A 119 6.57 10.60 1.07
CA THR A 119 7.08 11.64 0.16
C THR A 119 7.51 12.92 0.90
N ALA A 120 6.84 13.28 2.00
CA ALA A 120 7.18 14.45 2.82
C ALA A 120 8.34 14.20 3.79
N LEU A 121 8.62 12.96 4.17
CA LEU A 121 9.69 12.62 5.12
C LEU A 121 11.06 13.23 4.76
N PRO A 122 11.60 13.08 3.53
CA PRO A 122 12.89 13.67 3.15
C PRO A 122 12.87 15.21 3.03
N ALA A 123 11.68 15.81 2.92
CA ALA A 123 11.49 17.26 2.95
C ALA A 123 11.60 17.85 4.37
N VAL A 124 11.28 17.05 5.39
CA VAL A 124 11.15 17.49 6.78
C VAL A 124 12.34 17.07 7.63
N MET A 125 12.80 15.81 7.52
CA MET A 125 13.99 15.37 8.24
C MET A 125 15.24 16.09 7.74
N ASP A 126 16.16 16.43 8.64
CA ASP A 126 17.50 16.86 8.24
C ASP A 126 18.30 15.70 7.64
N ARG A 127 19.32 16.02 6.86
CA ARG A 127 20.09 15.02 6.11
C ARG A 127 20.76 13.99 7.02
N ARG A 128 21.24 14.40 8.21
CA ARG A 128 21.91 13.50 9.15
C ARG A 128 20.91 12.54 9.77
N ARG A 129 19.80 13.06 10.30
CA ARG A 129 18.70 12.25 10.85
C ARG A 129 18.15 11.27 9.82
N LEU A 130 17.92 11.74 8.59
CA LEU A 130 17.47 10.90 7.49
C LEU A 130 18.49 9.78 7.16
N ALA A 131 19.78 10.09 7.09
CA ALA A 131 20.81 9.09 6.81
C ALA A 131 21.04 8.11 7.99
N ASP A 132 20.83 8.56 9.23
CA ASP A 132 20.85 7.69 10.41
C ASP A 132 19.69 6.68 10.38
N PHE A 133 18.50 7.11 9.93
CA PHE A 133 17.30 6.28 9.83
C PHE A 133 17.42 5.10 8.85
N PHE A 134 18.35 5.16 7.89
CA PHE A 134 18.55 4.05 6.94
C PHE A 134 18.97 2.75 7.63
N ILE A 135 19.69 2.81 8.74
CA ILE A 135 20.15 1.61 9.43
C ILE A 135 18.96 0.79 9.98
N PRO A 136 18.07 1.36 10.84
CA PRO A 136 16.89 0.63 11.27
C PRO A 136 15.93 0.28 10.12
N LEU A 137 15.82 1.13 9.09
CA LEU A 137 15.04 0.83 7.90
C LEU A 137 15.54 -0.44 7.20
N CYS A 138 16.85 -0.60 7.00
CA CYS A 138 17.44 -1.80 6.40
C CYS A 138 17.15 -3.05 7.24
N PHE A 139 17.18 -2.98 8.57
CA PHE A 139 16.82 -4.11 9.43
C PHE A 139 15.35 -4.52 9.25
N ALA A 140 14.44 -3.55 9.20
CA ALA A 140 13.02 -3.83 8.97
C ALA A 140 12.77 -4.42 7.57
N LEU A 141 13.34 -3.80 6.52
CA LEU A 141 13.22 -4.28 5.14
C LEU A 141 13.87 -5.66 4.97
N PHE A 142 14.99 -5.93 5.62
CA PHE A 142 15.62 -7.25 5.61
C PHE A 142 14.73 -8.31 6.26
N ALA A 143 14.14 -8.01 7.42
CA ALA A 143 13.23 -8.94 8.09
C ALA A 143 11.96 -9.23 7.25
N VAL A 144 11.38 -8.20 6.63
CA VAL A 144 10.23 -8.36 5.71
C VAL A 144 10.64 -9.13 4.45
N GLY A 145 11.80 -8.83 3.86
CA GLY A 145 12.31 -9.53 2.68
C GLY A 145 12.64 -10.99 2.97
N LEU A 146 13.25 -11.29 4.12
CA LEU A 146 13.51 -12.65 4.58
C LEU A 146 12.21 -13.42 4.78
N HIS A 147 11.19 -12.78 5.37
CA HIS A 147 9.86 -13.38 5.49
C HIS A 147 9.28 -13.72 4.11
N ALA A 148 9.27 -12.77 3.16
CA ALA A 148 8.76 -12.99 1.81
C ALA A 148 9.49 -14.11 1.07
N LEU A 149 10.82 -14.20 1.20
CA LEU A 149 11.63 -15.25 0.56
C LEU A 149 11.49 -16.63 1.21
N SER A 150 11.11 -16.67 2.50
CA SER A 150 10.99 -17.92 3.26
C SER A 150 9.57 -18.48 3.28
N GLU A 151 8.56 -17.70 2.88
CA GLU A 151 7.16 -18.09 2.94
C GLU A 151 6.85 -19.35 2.13
N GLU A 152 7.15 -19.35 0.83
CA GLU A 152 6.91 -20.52 -0.03
C GLU A 152 7.70 -21.77 0.43
N PRO A 153 9.04 -21.70 0.66
CA PRO A 153 9.78 -22.86 1.17
C PRO A 153 9.25 -23.41 2.50
N LEU A 154 8.81 -22.51 3.40
CA LEU A 154 8.25 -22.91 4.69
C LEU A 154 6.87 -23.55 4.52
N ASN A 155 6.02 -23.01 3.66
CA ASN A 155 4.72 -23.57 3.33
C ASN A 155 4.87 -24.98 2.73
N ASP A 156 5.78 -25.16 1.79
CA ASP A 156 6.09 -26.47 1.19
C ASP A 156 6.63 -27.46 2.22
N TRP A 157 7.44 -26.98 3.16
CA TRP A 157 7.94 -27.82 4.25
C TRP A 157 6.81 -28.22 5.20
N VAL A 158 5.94 -27.29 5.59
CA VAL A 158 4.76 -27.54 6.45
C VAL A 158 3.80 -28.53 5.78
N GLN A 159 3.49 -28.33 4.50
CA GLN A 159 2.60 -29.22 3.76
C GLN A 159 3.16 -30.64 3.68
N ARG A 160 4.46 -30.80 3.41
CA ARG A 160 5.12 -32.11 3.31
C ARG A 160 5.26 -32.84 4.65
N ASN A 161 5.54 -32.11 5.74
CA ASN A 161 5.90 -32.73 7.02
C ASN A 161 4.77 -32.74 8.06
N LEU A 162 3.80 -31.85 7.95
CA LEU A 162 2.72 -31.69 8.92
C LEU A 162 1.33 -32.02 8.34
N SER A 163 1.24 -32.46 7.08
CA SER A 163 -0.01 -32.84 6.40
C SER A 163 -1.09 -31.74 6.43
N VAL A 164 -0.67 -30.48 6.53
CA VAL A 164 -1.56 -29.32 6.52
C VAL A 164 -1.82 -28.92 5.08
N GLY A 165 -3.10 -28.77 4.71
CA GLY A 165 -3.50 -28.28 3.39
C GLY A 165 -3.16 -26.81 3.21
N VAL A 166 -1.94 -26.52 2.78
CA VAL A 166 -1.49 -25.17 2.46
C VAL A 166 -1.74 -24.91 0.97
N ASP A 167 -2.58 -23.93 0.67
CA ASP A 167 -2.84 -23.43 -0.68
C ASP A 167 -2.67 -21.90 -0.63
N SER A 168 -1.96 -21.28 -1.57
CA SER A 168 -1.82 -19.82 -1.65
C SER A 168 -2.86 -19.15 -2.55
N THR A 169 -3.76 -19.93 -3.16
CA THR A 169 -4.71 -19.46 -4.17
C THR A 169 -6.13 -19.27 -3.61
N TRP A 170 -7.10 -20.02 -4.13
CA TRP A 170 -8.52 -19.95 -3.76
C TRP A 170 -8.81 -20.66 -2.44
N ASN A 171 -7.88 -21.43 -1.87
CA ASN A 171 -8.06 -22.05 -0.55
C ASN A 171 -7.08 -21.56 0.52
N ARG A 172 -6.55 -20.33 0.37
CA ARG A 172 -5.61 -19.72 1.33
C ARG A 172 -6.06 -19.62 2.78
N HIS A 173 -7.37 -19.63 3.01
CA HIS A 173 -7.95 -19.67 4.35
C HIS A 173 -7.78 -21.02 5.07
N ARG A 174 -7.35 -22.08 4.37
CA ARG A 174 -7.00 -23.36 4.97
C ARG A 174 -5.65 -23.33 5.69
N HIS A 175 -4.82 -22.34 5.40
CA HIS A 175 -3.56 -22.16 6.12
C HIS A 175 -3.85 -21.85 7.61
N PRO A 176 -3.23 -22.54 8.59
CA PRO A 176 -3.54 -22.35 10.02
C PRO A 176 -3.29 -20.93 10.54
N LEU A 177 -2.34 -20.22 9.91
CA LEU A 177 -2.02 -18.82 10.21
C LEU A 177 -2.81 -17.81 9.37
N TYR A 178 -3.73 -18.26 8.51
CA TYR A 178 -4.63 -17.34 7.81
C TYR A 178 -5.45 -16.56 8.83
N TRP A 179 -5.48 -15.25 8.68
CA TRP A 179 -6.22 -14.38 9.59
C TRP A 179 -6.83 -13.21 8.83
N LEU A 180 -8.13 -13.33 8.52
CA LEU A 180 -8.93 -12.30 7.83
C LEU A 180 -8.31 -11.78 6.52
N ASP A 181 -7.54 -12.62 5.84
CA ASP A 181 -6.84 -12.29 4.59
C ASP A 181 -5.89 -11.07 4.72
N ALA A 182 -5.36 -10.81 5.92
CA ALA A 182 -4.56 -9.62 6.23
C ALA A 182 -3.05 -9.91 6.40
N ASP A 183 -2.22 -8.91 6.12
CA ASP A 183 -0.75 -8.95 6.10
C ASP A 183 -0.10 -8.78 7.48
N TRP A 184 -0.62 -9.51 8.47
CA TRP A 184 -0.11 -9.43 9.84
C TRP A 184 1.29 -10.02 9.99
N ARG A 185 1.66 -10.99 9.14
CA ARG A 185 2.99 -11.65 9.16
C ARG A 185 4.10 -10.70 8.70
N PRO A 186 3.98 -9.97 7.56
CA PRO A 186 4.92 -8.89 7.22
C PRO A 186 5.01 -7.80 8.30
N ALA A 187 3.89 -7.39 8.90
CA ALA A 187 3.90 -6.39 9.98
C ALA A 187 4.67 -6.88 11.21
N LEU A 188 4.49 -8.16 11.59
CA LEU A 188 5.26 -8.80 12.66
C LEU A 188 6.74 -8.92 12.31
N ALA A 189 7.08 -9.30 11.07
CA ALA A 189 8.47 -9.36 10.60
C ALA A 189 9.16 -7.98 10.70
N ALA A 190 8.46 -6.91 10.31
CA ALA A 190 8.96 -5.54 10.47
C ALA A 190 9.18 -5.18 11.94
N LEU A 191 8.24 -5.53 12.84
CA LEU A 191 8.39 -5.31 14.29
C LEU A 191 9.61 -6.04 14.85
N LEU A 192 9.78 -7.32 14.48
CA LEU A 192 10.94 -8.12 14.88
C LEU A 192 12.25 -7.55 14.35
N GLY A 193 12.27 -7.08 13.10
CA GLY A 193 13.44 -6.41 12.51
C GLY A 193 13.85 -5.15 13.28
N VAL A 194 12.89 -4.33 13.70
CA VAL A 194 13.16 -3.12 14.50
C VAL A 194 13.63 -3.47 15.92
N CYS A 195 13.05 -4.50 16.53
CA CYS A 195 13.50 -5.03 17.81
C CYS A 195 14.93 -5.59 17.73
N ALA A 196 15.26 -6.30 16.66
CA ALA A 196 16.61 -6.81 16.40
C ALA A 196 17.61 -5.66 16.19
N PHE A 197 17.22 -4.59 15.48
CA PHE A 197 18.02 -3.38 15.38
C PHE A 197 18.30 -2.76 16.76
N ASP A 198 17.28 -2.60 17.62
CA ASP A 198 17.47 -2.00 18.94
C ASP A 198 18.44 -2.82 19.81
N LEU A 199 18.35 -4.16 19.76
CA LEU A 199 19.32 -5.04 20.41
C LEU A 199 20.73 -4.86 19.85
N TRP A 200 20.87 -4.85 18.53
CA TRP A 200 22.16 -4.69 17.85
C TRP A 200 22.80 -3.33 18.16
N ASP A 201 22.02 -2.24 18.08
CA ASP A 201 22.51 -0.87 18.34
C ASP A 201 22.94 -0.68 19.81
N ARG A 202 22.29 -1.40 20.73
CA ARG A 202 22.68 -1.47 22.15
C ARG A 202 23.79 -2.49 22.43
N ARG A 203 24.39 -3.12 21.41
CA ARG A 203 25.41 -4.18 21.53
C ARG A 203 24.95 -5.34 22.43
N PHE A 204 23.69 -5.72 22.29
CA PHE A 204 23.02 -6.76 23.08
C PHE A 204 23.01 -6.50 24.60
N LYS A 205 23.24 -5.26 25.05
CA LYS A 205 23.19 -4.95 26.49
C LYS A 205 21.83 -5.32 27.08
N GLY A 206 21.84 -6.18 28.10
CA GLY A 206 20.62 -6.67 28.75
C GLY A 206 19.89 -7.80 28.03
N TRP A 207 20.46 -8.43 26.99
CA TRP A 207 19.82 -9.58 26.31
C TRP A 207 19.44 -10.75 27.23
N PRO A 208 20.14 -11.07 28.35
CA PRO A 208 19.71 -12.15 29.23
C PRO A 208 18.36 -11.85 29.90
N ALA A 209 18.06 -10.56 30.14
CA ALA A 209 16.76 -10.15 30.66
C ALA A 209 15.63 -10.32 29.64
N LEU A 210 15.90 -10.30 28.33
CA LEU A 210 14.92 -10.62 27.31
C LEU A 210 14.50 -12.09 27.41
N LEU A 211 15.48 -13.00 27.56
CA LEU A 211 15.18 -14.42 27.79
C LEU A 211 14.47 -14.66 29.12
N GLY A 212 14.96 -14.05 30.20
CA GLY A 212 14.36 -14.20 31.53
C GLY A 212 12.93 -13.67 31.61
N LEU A 213 12.67 -12.46 31.09
CA LEU A 213 11.32 -11.89 31.05
C LEU A 213 10.42 -12.62 30.05
N GLY A 214 10.95 -13.07 28.91
CA GLY A 214 10.21 -13.86 27.93
C GLY A 214 9.76 -15.21 28.51
N ALA A 215 10.68 -15.98 29.10
CA ALA A 215 10.39 -17.26 29.73
C ALA A 215 9.50 -17.10 30.97
N GLY A 216 9.78 -16.11 31.82
CA GLY A 216 8.94 -15.81 32.98
C GLY A 216 7.53 -15.36 32.59
N GLY A 217 7.41 -14.55 31.53
CA GLY A 217 6.13 -14.16 30.95
C GLY A 217 5.36 -15.36 30.40
N ALA A 218 6.03 -16.23 29.63
CA ALA A 218 5.45 -17.45 29.09
C ALA A 218 4.93 -18.39 30.18
N LEU A 219 5.72 -18.60 31.24
CA LEU A 219 5.32 -19.39 32.41
C LEU A 219 4.11 -18.77 33.12
N LEU A 220 4.14 -17.46 33.36
CA LEU A 220 3.02 -16.75 33.99
C LEU A 220 1.75 -16.86 33.15
N GLY A 221 1.84 -16.69 31.83
CA GLY A 221 0.71 -16.81 30.93
C GLY A 221 0.13 -18.23 30.90
N TRP A 222 1.00 -19.25 30.93
CA TRP A 222 0.57 -20.64 31.07
C TRP A 222 -0.12 -20.91 32.42
N LEU A 223 0.42 -20.41 33.53
CA LEU A 223 -0.19 -20.55 34.86
C LEU A 223 -1.57 -19.88 34.93
N VAL A 224 -1.71 -18.69 34.34
CA VAL A 224 -3.00 -17.99 34.24
C VAL A 224 -3.99 -18.83 33.45
N GLN A 225 -3.60 -19.36 32.29
CA GLN A 225 -4.46 -20.23 31.49
C GLN A 225 -4.86 -21.49 32.27
N ALA A 226 -3.92 -22.20 32.88
CA ALA A 226 -4.20 -23.39 33.68
C ALA A 226 -5.15 -23.08 34.85
N GLY A 227 -5.03 -21.90 35.46
CA GLY A 227 -5.98 -21.41 36.47
C GLY A 227 -7.38 -21.19 35.92
N LEU A 228 -7.51 -20.58 34.73
CA LEU A 228 -8.78 -20.36 34.05
C LEU A 228 -9.44 -21.68 33.62
N ASP A 229 -8.65 -22.65 33.15
CA ASP A 229 -9.11 -23.99 32.78
C ASP A 229 -9.63 -24.72 34.02
N LYS A 230 -8.87 -24.70 35.13
CA LYS A 230 -9.28 -25.32 36.39
C LYS A 230 -10.54 -24.68 36.98
N ALA A 231 -10.72 -23.38 36.80
CA ALA A 231 -11.90 -22.65 37.22
C ALA A 231 -13.11 -22.83 36.28
N GLY A 232 -12.96 -23.54 35.15
CA GLY A 232 -14.01 -23.70 34.15
C GLY A 232 -14.37 -22.41 33.39
N LEU A 233 -13.53 -21.37 33.49
CA LEU A 233 -13.78 -20.04 32.91
C LEU A 233 -13.23 -19.92 31.47
N ALA A 234 -12.22 -20.70 31.12
CA ALA A 234 -11.53 -20.59 29.83
C ALA A 234 -12.49 -20.75 28.63
N ALA A 235 -13.36 -21.76 28.65
CA ALA A 235 -14.36 -21.98 27.60
C ALA A 235 -15.39 -20.84 27.50
N GLY A 236 -15.74 -20.21 28.63
CA GLY A 236 -16.61 -19.04 28.65
C GLY A 236 -15.94 -17.82 27.99
N ILE A 237 -14.68 -17.56 28.33
CA ILE A 237 -13.88 -16.47 27.77
C ILE A 237 -13.66 -16.69 26.26
N ALA A 238 -13.29 -17.91 25.86
CA ALA A 238 -13.08 -18.24 24.45
C ALA A 238 -14.35 -18.00 23.61
N ARG A 239 -15.51 -18.41 24.12
CA ARG A 239 -16.81 -18.12 23.48
C ARG A 239 -17.13 -16.64 23.43
N ALA A 240 -16.81 -15.87 24.47
CA ALA A 240 -17.05 -14.42 24.50
C ALA A 240 -16.15 -13.66 23.52
N LEU A 241 -14.96 -14.18 23.21
CA LEU A 241 -13.98 -13.54 22.33
C LEU A 241 -14.03 -14.05 20.87
N THR A 242 -14.81 -15.09 20.60
CA THR A 242 -14.89 -15.72 19.28
C THR A 242 -16.25 -15.47 18.65
N VAL A 243 -16.26 -14.93 17.43
CA VAL A 243 -17.48 -14.80 16.63
C VAL A 243 -17.33 -15.48 15.27
N PRO A 244 -18.37 -16.19 14.79
CA PRO A 244 -18.41 -16.66 13.42
C PRO A 244 -18.52 -15.49 12.44
N LEU A 245 -17.85 -15.59 11.30
CA LEU A 245 -17.81 -14.56 10.24
C LEU A 245 -18.93 -14.70 9.20
N ALA A 246 -20.03 -15.36 9.58
CA ALA A 246 -21.19 -15.62 8.75
C ALA A 246 -22.48 -15.57 9.60
N ASP A 247 -23.62 -15.49 8.94
CA ASP A 247 -24.93 -15.49 9.59
C ASP A 247 -25.47 -16.92 9.68
N ALA A 248 -25.59 -17.45 10.90
CA ALA A 248 -26.09 -18.80 11.16
C ALA A 248 -27.58 -18.97 10.83
N ALA A 249 -28.34 -17.87 10.75
CA ALA A 249 -29.75 -17.89 10.37
C ALA A 249 -29.96 -17.75 8.85
N ALA A 250 -28.89 -17.51 8.08
CA ALA A 250 -29.01 -17.35 6.64
C ALA A 250 -29.22 -18.69 5.93
N VAL A 251 -30.14 -18.69 4.97
CA VAL A 251 -30.36 -19.81 4.05
C VAL A 251 -29.33 -19.72 2.93
N ASN A 252 -28.61 -20.81 2.69
CA ASN A 252 -27.69 -20.94 1.58
C ASN A 252 -28.50 -20.90 0.26
N PRO A 253 -28.24 -19.91 -0.62
CA PRO A 253 -28.99 -19.77 -1.87
C PRO A 253 -28.77 -20.93 -2.84
N ASP A 254 -27.65 -21.65 -2.74
CA ASP A 254 -27.32 -22.76 -3.64
C ASP A 254 -28.02 -24.08 -3.23
N THR A 255 -28.31 -24.26 -1.94
CA THR A 255 -28.87 -25.52 -1.41
C THR A 255 -30.28 -25.38 -0.84
N GLY A 256 -30.74 -24.16 -0.57
CA GLY A 256 -32.02 -23.88 0.09
C GLY A 256 -32.07 -24.28 1.58
N GLN A 257 -30.93 -24.64 2.18
CA GLN A 257 -30.80 -25.05 3.58
C GLN A 257 -29.97 -24.04 4.38
N LEU A 258 -30.08 -24.04 5.71
CA LEU A 258 -29.20 -23.22 6.56
C LEU A 258 -27.73 -23.62 6.35
N PHE A 259 -26.82 -22.65 6.48
CA PHE A 259 -25.39 -22.95 6.48
C PHE A 259 -25.00 -23.82 7.68
N ASP A 260 -24.11 -24.77 7.44
CA ASP A 260 -23.46 -25.51 8.53
C ASP A 260 -22.50 -24.58 9.29
N THR A 261 -22.84 -24.28 10.55
CA THR A 261 -22.07 -23.39 11.42
C THR A 261 -20.66 -23.91 11.70
N SER A 262 -20.42 -25.22 11.58
CA SER A 262 -19.08 -25.82 11.75
C SER A 262 -18.09 -25.35 10.68
N GLN A 263 -18.61 -24.97 9.51
CA GLN A 263 -17.85 -24.52 8.35
C GLN A 263 -17.50 -23.03 8.40
N PHE A 264 -17.99 -22.27 9.38
CA PHE A 264 -17.70 -20.84 9.45
C PHE A 264 -16.26 -20.54 9.86
N LEU A 265 -15.66 -19.56 9.19
CA LEU A 265 -14.45 -18.92 9.69
C LEU A 265 -14.76 -18.08 10.93
N THR A 266 -13.73 -17.81 11.72
CA THR A 266 -13.81 -17.02 12.96
C THR A 266 -12.94 -15.77 12.89
N ASN A 267 -13.20 -14.82 13.78
CA ASN A 267 -12.34 -13.64 13.97
C ASN A 267 -10.92 -13.95 14.48
N TRP A 268 -10.62 -15.18 14.87
CA TRP A 268 -9.28 -15.68 15.23
C TRP A 268 -8.74 -16.69 14.20
N PRO A 269 -7.41 -16.83 14.03
CA PRO A 269 -6.82 -17.80 13.13
C PRO A 269 -7.04 -19.23 13.63
N GLN A 270 -7.07 -20.19 12.70
CA GLN A 270 -7.40 -21.59 13.01
C GLN A 270 -6.43 -22.22 14.03
N ILE A 271 -5.15 -21.81 14.03
CA ILE A 271 -4.15 -22.26 15.01
C ILE A 271 -4.57 -22.05 16.48
N ALA A 272 -5.38 -21.03 16.76
CA ALA A 272 -5.89 -20.78 18.12
C ALA A 272 -6.88 -21.87 18.59
N PHE A 273 -7.56 -22.53 17.65
CA PHE A 273 -8.50 -23.62 17.93
C PHE A 273 -7.82 -24.98 17.84
N ASP A 274 -6.81 -25.13 17.01
CA ASP A 274 -6.05 -26.38 16.88
C ASP A 274 -5.13 -26.62 18.10
N TYR A 275 -4.60 -25.52 18.68
CA TYR A 275 -3.67 -25.59 19.81
C TYR A 275 -4.02 -24.63 20.96
N PRO A 276 -5.24 -24.73 21.52
CA PRO A 276 -5.72 -23.80 22.56
C PRO A 276 -4.84 -23.81 23.81
N GLN A 277 -4.20 -24.94 24.14
CA GLN A 277 -3.33 -25.12 25.32
C GLN A 277 -2.08 -24.23 25.34
N TYR A 278 -1.70 -23.63 24.21
CA TYR A 278 -0.51 -22.77 24.11
C TYR A 278 -0.82 -21.27 24.04
N ILE A 279 -2.09 -20.86 24.04
CA ILE A 279 -2.48 -19.44 23.90
C ILE A 279 -1.92 -18.60 25.06
N GLY A 280 -2.12 -19.04 26.30
CA GLY A 280 -1.64 -18.36 27.50
C GLY A 280 -0.12 -18.23 27.49
N LEU A 281 0.58 -19.29 27.10
CA LEU A 281 2.03 -19.29 26.94
C LEU A 281 2.47 -18.24 25.92
N ALA A 282 1.85 -18.20 24.73
CA ALA A 282 2.19 -17.26 23.67
C ALA A 282 1.92 -15.79 24.08
N LEU A 283 0.75 -15.51 24.66
CA LEU A 283 0.40 -14.18 25.16
C LEU A 283 1.36 -13.73 26.28
N GLY A 284 1.70 -14.65 27.18
CA GLY A 284 2.67 -14.42 28.25
C GLY A 284 4.07 -14.10 27.71
N LEU A 285 4.54 -14.85 26.70
CA LEU A 285 5.81 -14.59 26.02
C LEU A 285 5.82 -13.19 25.40
N ILE A 286 4.77 -12.82 24.66
CA ILE A 286 4.63 -11.50 24.04
C ILE A 286 4.66 -10.41 25.11
N ALA A 287 3.94 -10.59 26.23
CA ALA A 287 3.94 -9.64 27.34
C ALA A 287 5.32 -9.48 27.98
N GLY A 288 6.05 -10.59 28.18
CA GLY A 288 7.42 -10.59 28.70
C GLY A 288 8.42 -9.88 27.78
N VAL A 289 8.37 -10.16 26.48
CA VAL A 289 9.17 -9.47 25.45
C VAL A 289 8.84 -7.98 25.41
N LYS A 290 7.55 -7.63 25.47
CA LYS A 290 7.10 -6.22 25.52
C LYS A 290 7.62 -5.52 26.78
N LEU A 291 7.56 -6.15 27.95
CA LEU A 291 8.07 -5.60 29.20
C LEU A 291 9.59 -5.36 29.12
N TYR A 292 10.33 -6.28 28.50
CA TYR A 292 11.75 -6.08 28.23
C TYR A 292 11.99 -4.80 27.40
N PHE A 293 11.32 -4.68 26.25
CA PHE A 293 11.51 -3.55 25.35
C PHE A 293 10.98 -2.23 25.93
N PHE A 294 9.97 -2.27 26.79
CA PHE A 294 9.51 -1.12 27.55
C PHE A 294 10.58 -0.62 28.54
N LYS A 295 11.28 -1.53 29.23
CA LYS A 295 12.29 -1.18 30.23
C LYS A 295 13.67 -0.84 29.63
N TYR A 296 14.07 -1.52 28.56
CA TYR A 296 15.43 -1.48 28.03
C TYR A 296 15.53 -0.90 26.60
N GLY A 297 14.43 -0.76 25.88
CA GLY A 297 14.43 -0.25 24.51
C GLY A 297 14.89 1.21 24.44
N ALA A 298 15.89 1.49 23.61
CA ALA A 298 16.43 2.85 23.45
C ALA A 298 15.88 3.54 22.19
N TRP A 299 15.50 2.77 21.17
CA TRP A 299 14.81 3.26 19.97
C TRP A 299 15.52 4.43 19.27
N ARG A 300 16.85 4.34 19.18
CA ARG A 300 17.71 5.38 18.57
C ARG A 300 17.53 5.47 17.05
N ARG A 301 18.05 6.55 16.45
CA ARG A 301 18.03 6.80 15.00
C ARG A 301 16.63 6.75 14.39
N ASP A 302 15.65 7.26 15.12
CA ASP A 302 14.23 7.26 14.74
C ASP A 302 13.64 5.87 14.46
N SER A 303 14.28 4.78 14.93
CA SER A 303 13.71 3.42 14.85
C SER A 303 12.34 3.31 15.54
N GLY A 304 12.06 4.20 16.49
CA GLY A 304 10.73 4.38 17.08
C GLY A 304 9.61 4.63 16.04
N LEU A 305 9.90 5.25 14.89
CA LEU A 305 8.90 5.41 13.82
C LEU A 305 8.41 4.05 13.32
N LEU A 306 9.33 3.15 12.99
CA LEU A 306 9.03 1.81 12.49
C LEU A 306 8.36 0.95 13.56
N LEU A 307 8.76 1.12 14.84
CA LEU A 307 8.09 0.49 15.97
C LEU A 307 6.62 0.93 16.07
N TYR A 308 6.35 2.24 16.05
CA TYR A 308 4.99 2.77 16.15
C TYR A 308 4.12 2.34 14.97
N MET A 309 4.69 2.29 13.76
CA MET A 309 3.99 1.81 12.57
C MET A 309 3.62 0.33 12.66
N SER A 310 4.59 -0.54 12.96
CA SER A 310 4.38 -1.99 13.04
C SER A 310 3.51 -2.42 14.23
N ALA A 311 3.77 -1.86 15.42
CA ALA A 311 2.92 -2.09 16.58
C ALA A 311 1.52 -1.49 16.40
N GLY A 312 1.42 -0.32 15.76
CA GLY A 312 0.16 0.31 15.40
C GLY A 312 -0.68 -0.59 14.48
N TRP A 313 -0.06 -1.16 13.45
CA TRP A 313 -0.71 -2.11 12.53
C TRP A 313 -1.35 -3.27 13.31
N LEU A 314 -0.54 -3.96 14.14
CA LEU A 314 -0.99 -5.14 14.90
C LEU A 314 -2.08 -4.77 15.93
N ALA A 315 -1.92 -3.66 16.63
CA ALA A 315 -2.88 -3.21 17.62
C ALA A 315 -4.22 -2.84 16.99
N ALA A 316 -4.22 -2.09 15.89
CA ALA A 316 -5.46 -1.70 15.21
C ALA A 316 -6.17 -2.90 14.59
N PHE A 317 -5.43 -3.84 14.00
CA PHE A 317 -5.99 -5.08 13.49
C PHE A 317 -6.66 -5.93 14.59
N ILE A 318 -6.05 -6.05 15.77
CA ILE A 318 -6.68 -6.74 16.91
C ILE A 318 -7.92 -5.97 17.41
N LEU A 319 -7.83 -4.65 17.54
CA LEU A 319 -8.92 -3.85 18.13
C LEU A 319 -10.13 -3.72 17.20
N MET A 320 -9.92 -3.60 15.89
CA MET A 320 -10.98 -3.30 14.93
C MET A 320 -11.63 -4.58 14.37
N PRO A 321 -11.07 -5.29 13.37
CA PRO A 321 -11.77 -6.42 12.75
C PRO A 321 -11.81 -7.67 13.63
N VAL A 322 -10.91 -7.85 14.60
CA VAL A 322 -10.91 -9.02 15.49
C VAL A 322 -11.87 -8.83 16.67
N LEU A 323 -11.56 -7.89 17.57
CA LEU A 323 -12.37 -7.66 18.78
C LEU A 323 -13.60 -6.80 18.51
N GLY A 324 -13.47 -5.75 17.68
CA GLY A 324 -14.61 -4.89 17.33
C GLY A 324 -15.73 -5.61 16.59
N SER A 325 -15.42 -6.72 15.90
CA SER A 325 -16.44 -7.58 15.27
C SER A 325 -17.37 -8.27 16.26
N ILE A 326 -16.97 -8.43 17.53
CA ILE A 326 -17.83 -8.97 18.57
C ILE A 326 -19.04 -8.05 18.78
N LEU A 327 -18.81 -6.73 18.81
CA LEU A 327 -19.85 -5.73 19.05
C LEU A 327 -20.74 -5.48 17.82
N LEU A 328 -20.20 -5.70 16.62
CA LEU A 328 -20.86 -5.40 15.35
C LEU A 328 -21.30 -6.64 14.56
N GLN A 329 -21.34 -7.81 15.20
CA GLN A 329 -21.69 -9.08 14.56
C GLN A 329 -23.02 -9.05 13.78
N PRO A 330 -24.13 -8.44 14.27
CA PRO A 330 -25.39 -8.39 13.53
C PRO A 330 -25.28 -7.70 12.15
N TRP A 331 -24.28 -6.81 12.01
CA TRP A 331 -23.98 -6.08 10.78
C TRP A 331 -22.77 -6.67 10.04
N GLY A 332 -22.36 -7.90 10.30
CA GLY A 332 -21.25 -8.58 9.63
C GLY A 332 -19.87 -8.26 10.21
N GLY A 333 -19.82 -7.81 11.46
CA GLY A 333 -18.60 -7.46 12.18
C GLY A 333 -18.05 -6.08 11.81
N PHE A 334 -17.01 -5.64 12.51
CA PHE A 334 -16.28 -4.42 12.19
C PHE A 334 -15.28 -4.68 11.05
N ARG A 335 -15.83 -5.15 9.93
CA ARG A 335 -15.11 -5.52 8.71
C ARG A 335 -15.60 -4.62 7.59
N LEU A 336 -14.68 -3.94 6.91
CA LEU A 336 -15.05 -2.99 5.86
C LEU A 336 -15.56 -3.69 4.59
N MET A 337 -14.92 -4.80 4.21
CA MET A 337 -15.18 -5.46 2.93
C MET A 337 -15.16 -6.98 3.01
N PRO A 338 -15.87 -7.61 3.97
CA PRO A 338 -15.99 -9.07 3.98
C PRO A 338 -16.57 -9.53 2.63
N PRO A 339 -16.03 -10.58 1.98
CA PRO A 339 -15.06 -11.56 2.51
C PRO A 339 -13.56 -11.19 2.38
N ARG A 340 -13.20 -10.07 1.77
CA ARG A 340 -11.81 -9.70 1.45
C ARG A 340 -11.02 -9.21 2.67
N SER A 341 -9.71 -9.01 2.44
CA SER A 341 -8.72 -8.50 3.39
C SER A 341 -9.21 -7.34 4.27
N ASP A 342 -8.89 -7.45 5.56
CA ASP A 342 -9.03 -6.40 6.56
C ASP A 342 -7.75 -5.56 6.79
N ASP A 343 -6.84 -5.51 5.81
CA ASP A 343 -5.60 -4.71 5.86
C ASP A 343 -5.83 -3.22 6.09
N TRP A 344 -7.02 -2.71 5.75
CA TRP A 344 -7.42 -1.34 6.07
C TRP A 344 -7.20 -1.02 7.56
N ALA A 345 -7.46 -1.97 8.46
CA ALA A 345 -7.33 -1.78 9.90
C ALA A 345 -5.85 -1.68 10.30
N GLY A 346 -5.03 -2.56 9.72
CA GLY A 346 -3.59 -2.49 9.86
C GLY A 346 -3.01 -1.17 9.38
N ILE A 347 -3.37 -0.71 8.18
CA ILE A 347 -2.89 0.57 7.63
C ILE A 347 -3.44 1.77 8.41
N THR A 348 -4.64 1.66 8.99
CA THR A 348 -5.15 2.66 9.95
C THR A 348 -4.23 2.75 11.16
N GLY A 349 -3.82 1.60 11.71
CA GLY A 349 -2.84 1.51 12.78
C GLY A 349 -1.49 2.11 12.41
N VAL A 350 -0.99 1.85 11.20
CA VAL A 350 0.25 2.46 10.67
C VAL A 350 0.11 3.97 10.61
N PHE A 351 -0.99 4.49 10.04
CA PHE A 351 -1.23 5.92 9.90
C PHE A 351 -1.30 6.62 11.26
N VAL A 352 -2.05 6.05 12.22
CA VAL A 352 -2.19 6.59 13.58
C VAL A 352 -0.86 6.51 14.34
N GLY A 353 -0.18 5.36 14.30
CA GLY A 353 1.11 5.16 14.94
C GLY A 353 2.17 6.13 14.43
N MET A 354 2.30 6.25 13.10
CA MET A 354 3.18 7.23 12.46
C MET A 354 2.81 8.66 12.85
N THR A 355 1.51 9.01 12.85
CA THR A 355 1.05 10.36 13.22
C THR A 355 1.44 10.69 14.67
N ILE A 356 1.20 9.78 15.62
CA ILE A 356 1.56 9.96 17.03
C ILE A 356 3.08 10.16 17.15
N TYR A 357 3.87 9.31 16.50
CA TYR A 357 5.32 9.43 16.50
C TYR A 357 5.76 10.79 15.94
N CYS A 358 5.24 11.19 14.78
CA CYS A 358 5.60 12.42 14.13
C CYS A 358 5.27 13.65 14.98
N LEU A 359 4.12 13.66 15.65
CA LEU A 359 3.73 14.74 16.56
C LEU A 359 4.64 14.82 17.80
N ARG A 360 5.15 13.69 18.30
CA ARG A 360 6.05 13.63 19.47
C ARG A 360 7.51 13.97 19.15
N HIS A 361 7.96 13.73 17.92
CA HIS A 361 9.38 13.79 17.54
C HIS A 361 9.73 14.90 16.54
N GLY A 362 8.97 16.00 16.54
CA GLY A 362 9.28 17.19 15.72
C GLY A 362 9.06 17.00 14.22
N LEU A 363 8.23 16.02 13.82
CA LEU A 363 7.89 15.72 12.42
C LEU A 363 6.41 16.05 12.13
N ALA A 364 5.80 16.98 12.86
CA ALA A 364 4.41 17.38 12.66
C ALA A 364 4.08 17.75 11.19
N PRO A 365 4.98 18.38 10.40
CA PRO A 365 4.73 18.60 8.97
C PRO A 365 4.51 17.32 8.16
N VAL A 366 5.13 16.18 8.55
CA VAL A 366 4.90 14.87 7.90
C VAL A 366 3.49 14.38 8.20
N ALA A 367 3.06 14.44 9.46
CA ALA A 367 1.69 14.07 9.84
C ALA A 367 0.62 14.97 9.17
N TRP A 368 0.92 16.27 9.05
CA TRP A 368 0.06 17.21 8.33
C TRP A 368 -0.02 16.88 6.84
N ALA A 369 1.12 16.60 6.20
CA ALA A 369 1.19 16.22 4.80
C ALA A 369 0.47 14.90 4.55
N ALA A 370 0.64 13.91 5.43
CA ALA A 370 -0.09 12.66 5.40
C ALA A 370 -1.60 12.90 5.43
N SER A 371 -2.08 13.69 6.39
CA SER A 371 -3.52 13.97 6.50
C SER A 371 -4.07 14.73 5.30
N LEU A 372 -3.39 15.78 4.83
CA LEU A 372 -3.90 16.56 3.69
C LEU A 372 -3.85 15.77 2.38
N THR A 373 -2.77 14.99 2.16
CA THR A 373 -2.67 14.11 0.98
C THR A 373 -3.76 13.05 1.03
N GLY A 374 -3.99 12.45 2.21
CA GLY A 374 -5.09 11.51 2.43
C GLY A 374 -6.45 12.13 2.15
N ILE A 375 -6.74 13.34 2.65
CA ILE A 375 -8.04 14.00 2.43
C ILE A 375 -8.29 14.25 0.95
N ILE A 376 -7.34 14.89 0.24
CA ILE A 376 -7.51 15.21 -1.19
C ILE A 376 -7.52 13.91 -2.01
N GLY A 377 -6.63 12.97 -1.69
CA GLY A 377 -6.51 11.69 -2.38
C GLY A 377 -7.75 10.82 -2.20
N GLY A 378 -8.28 10.71 -0.98
CA GLY A 378 -9.51 9.99 -0.67
C GLY A 378 -10.72 10.59 -1.38
N ILE A 379 -10.86 11.92 -1.42
CA ILE A 379 -11.93 12.58 -2.20
C ILE A 379 -11.79 12.21 -3.67
N GLY A 380 -10.57 12.29 -4.23
CA GLY A 380 -10.30 11.89 -5.60
C GLY A 380 -10.62 10.42 -5.88
N PHE A 381 -10.29 9.54 -4.94
CA PHE A 381 -10.50 8.10 -5.06
C PHE A 381 -11.99 7.72 -5.11
N ALA A 382 -12.85 8.46 -4.38
CA ALA A 382 -14.31 8.32 -4.43
C ALA A 382 -14.94 9.08 -5.61
N LEU A 383 -14.35 10.21 -6.02
CA LEU A 383 -14.82 11.01 -7.15
C LEU A 383 -14.73 10.24 -8.47
N VAL A 384 -13.65 9.49 -8.68
CA VAL A 384 -13.42 8.76 -9.93
C VAL A 384 -14.52 7.74 -10.26
N PRO A 385 -14.92 6.81 -9.36
CA PRO A 385 -16.04 5.91 -9.62
C PRO A 385 -17.39 6.64 -9.70
N PHE A 386 -17.57 7.74 -8.98
CA PHE A 386 -18.74 8.61 -9.15
C PHE A 386 -18.81 9.19 -10.57
N VAL A 387 -17.73 9.77 -11.08
CA VAL A 387 -17.67 10.29 -12.45
C VAL A 387 -17.88 9.15 -13.46
N ARG A 388 -17.31 7.96 -13.21
CA ARG A 388 -17.58 6.76 -14.03
C ARG A 388 -19.08 6.44 -14.12
N SER A 389 -19.81 6.52 -13.01
CA SER A 389 -21.25 6.24 -13.01
C SER A 389 -22.03 7.27 -13.83
N LEU A 390 -21.60 8.53 -13.87
CA LEU A 390 -22.23 9.56 -14.70
C LEU A 390 -21.94 9.35 -16.19
N VAL A 391 -20.68 9.11 -16.56
CA VAL A 391 -20.29 8.99 -17.98
C VAL A 391 -20.78 7.70 -18.64
N ARG A 392 -21.06 6.65 -17.85
CA ARG A 392 -21.64 5.39 -18.35
C ARG A 392 -23.16 5.42 -18.45
N LEU A 393 -23.82 6.46 -17.95
CA LEU A 393 -25.28 6.55 -17.94
C LEU A 393 -25.92 6.40 -19.34
N PRO A 394 -25.40 7.01 -20.42
CA PRO A 394 -26.04 6.93 -21.74
C PRO A 394 -26.15 5.51 -22.31
N GLY A 395 -25.24 4.61 -21.93
CA GLY A 395 -25.25 3.22 -22.37
C GLY A 395 -25.79 2.24 -21.33
N HIS A 396 -26.38 2.72 -20.23
CA HIS A 396 -26.83 1.83 -19.16
C HIS A 396 -28.09 1.06 -19.58
N ARG A 397 -27.98 -0.26 -19.69
CA ARG A 397 -29.00 -1.15 -20.27
C ARG A 397 -30.42 -0.98 -19.71
N LEU A 398 -30.54 -0.69 -18.42
CA LEU A 398 -31.84 -0.55 -17.75
C LEU A 398 -32.40 0.88 -17.75
N LEU A 399 -31.53 1.89 -17.92
CA LEU A 399 -31.94 3.30 -17.82
C LEU A 399 -32.09 3.96 -19.20
N THR A 400 -31.43 3.42 -20.22
CA THR A 400 -31.54 3.90 -21.60
C THR A 400 -32.73 3.22 -22.30
N PRO A 401 -33.71 3.98 -22.83
CA PRO A 401 -34.81 3.43 -23.60
C PRO A 401 -34.29 2.61 -24.80
N GLY A 402 -34.80 1.38 -24.96
CA GLY A 402 -34.34 0.47 -26.02
C GLY A 402 -33.04 -0.29 -25.73
N GLY A 403 -32.45 -0.12 -24.54
CA GLY A 403 -31.21 -0.79 -24.14
C GLY A 403 -29.94 0.02 -24.47
N THR A 404 -28.78 -0.64 -24.43
CA THR A 404 -27.49 0.01 -24.74
C THR A 404 -27.39 0.32 -26.24
N PRO A 405 -27.26 1.60 -26.65
CA PRO A 405 -27.12 1.96 -28.06
C PRO A 405 -25.85 1.36 -28.68
N PRO A 406 -25.85 0.97 -29.98
CA PRO A 406 -24.67 0.39 -30.64
C PRO A 406 -23.41 1.25 -30.52
N GLU A 407 -23.54 2.57 -30.64
CA GLU A 407 -22.46 3.55 -30.50
C GLU A 407 -21.85 3.58 -29.08
N TRP A 408 -22.61 3.19 -28.06
CA TRP A 408 -22.16 3.11 -26.67
C TRP A 408 -21.73 1.71 -26.24
N ALA A 409 -22.00 0.67 -27.04
CA ALA A 409 -21.67 -0.71 -26.71
C ALA A 409 -20.16 -0.90 -26.52
N HIS A 410 -19.34 -0.34 -27.43
CA HIS A 410 -17.88 -0.37 -27.31
C HIS A 410 -17.41 0.28 -26.00
N TYR A 411 -17.94 1.46 -25.67
CA TYR A 411 -17.60 2.17 -24.44
C TYR A 411 -18.00 1.42 -23.17
N GLN A 412 -19.16 0.75 -23.17
CA GLN A 412 -19.59 -0.09 -22.04
C GLN A 412 -18.69 -1.32 -21.86
N SER A 413 -18.14 -1.85 -22.96
CA SER A 413 -17.22 -2.99 -22.96
C SER A 413 -15.74 -2.63 -22.73
N ALA A 414 -15.40 -1.34 -22.67
CA ALA A 414 -14.04 -0.88 -22.48
C ALA A 414 -13.45 -1.32 -21.14
N ASN A 415 -12.11 -1.34 -21.03
CA ASN A 415 -11.39 -1.68 -19.81
C ASN A 415 -11.48 -0.55 -18.75
N TRP A 416 -12.67 -0.42 -18.15
CA TRP A 416 -12.96 0.57 -17.12
C TRP A 416 -12.10 0.43 -15.88
N HIS A 417 -11.61 -0.78 -15.58
CA HIS A 417 -10.72 -0.99 -14.45
C HIS A 417 -9.43 -0.19 -14.64
N SER A 418 -8.79 -0.30 -15.81
CA SER A 418 -7.57 0.46 -16.11
C SER A 418 -7.81 1.97 -16.17
N ILE A 419 -8.95 2.41 -16.71
CA ILE A 419 -9.31 3.84 -16.74
C ILE A 419 -9.48 4.39 -15.31
N LEU A 420 -10.15 3.64 -14.44
CA LEU A 420 -10.31 3.97 -13.03
C LEU A 420 -8.95 4.09 -12.34
N GLU A 421 -8.05 3.13 -12.53
CA GLU A 421 -6.73 3.15 -11.91
C GLU A 421 -5.89 4.34 -12.37
N GLN A 422 -5.81 4.62 -13.68
CA GLN A 422 -5.09 5.79 -14.18
C GLN A 422 -5.68 7.10 -13.64
N SER A 423 -7.01 7.20 -13.55
CA SER A 423 -7.71 8.39 -13.07
C SER A 423 -7.53 8.59 -11.55
N GLN A 424 -7.57 7.51 -10.77
CA GLN A 424 -7.27 7.52 -9.34
C GLN A 424 -5.81 7.94 -9.11
N GLY A 425 -4.87 7.38 -9.88
CA GLY A 425 -3.47 7.79 -9.87
C GLY A 425 -3.31 9.28 -10.19
N PHE A 426 -4.05 9.81 -11.16
CA PHE A 426 -4.03 11.24 -11.46
C PHE A 426 -4.50 12.09 -10.26
N CYS A 427 -5.62 11.75 -9.63
CA CYS A 427 -6.12 12.45 -8.44
C CYS A 427 -5.15 12.38 -7.26
N HIS A 428 -4.56 11.22 -7.00
CA HIS A 428 -3.49 11.03 -6.02
C HIS A 428 -2.27 11.89 -6.31
N GLY A 429 -1.89 12.02 -7.58
CA GLY A 429 -0.77 12.85 -8.00
C GLY A 429 -1.06 14.35 -7.85
N VAL A 430 -2.31 14.78 -8.08
CA VAL A 430 -2.76 16.14 -7.73
C VAL A 430 -2.64 16.38 -6.22
N ALA A 431 -3.09 15.42 -5.40
CA ALA A 431 -3.02 15.53 -3.94
C ALA A 431 -1.58 15.76 -3.46
N ILE A 432 -0.63 14.95 -3.92
CA ILE A 432 0.76 15.08 -3.50
C ILE A 432 1.43 16.33 -4.05
N ALA A 433 1.11 16.75 -5.29
CA ALA A 433 1.59 18.00 -5.86
C ALA A 433 1.15 19.21 -5.03
N VAL A 434 -0.13 19.24 -4.63
CA VAL A 434 -0.69 20.31 -3.80
C VAL A 434 0.01 20.37 -2.45
N VAL A 435 0.16 19.22 -1.80
CA VAL A 435 0.78 19.14 -0.47
C VAL A 435 2.25 19.52 -0.51
N LEU A 436 3.02 19.03 -1.48
CA LEU A 436 4.44 19.37 -1.59
C LEU A 436 4.67 20.83 -1.96
N ALA A 437 3.82 21.43 -2.79
CA ALA A 437 3.89 22.87 -3.07
C ALA A 437 3.64 23.70 -1.78
N LEU A 438 2.65 23.31 -0.97
CA LEU A 438 2.36 23.97 0.31
C LEU A 438 3.48 23.75 1.34
N LEU A 439 4.07 22.56 1.40
CA LEU A 439 5.22 22.29 2.27
C LEU A 439 6.45 23.09 1.83
N ALA A 440 6.75 23.11 0.54
CA ALA A 440 7.87 23.88 0.02
C ALA A 440 7.75 25.35 0.45
N ALA A 441 6.52 25.87 0.46
CA ALA A 441 6.17 27.24 0.83
C ALA A 441 6.22 27.56 2.31
N ARG A 442 6.17 26.56 3.18
CA ARG A 442 5.98 26.77 4.62
C ARG A 442 7.11 26.21 5.48
N LEU A 443 7.93 25.33 4.92
CA LEU A 443 9.08 24.77 5.62
C LEU A 443 10.31 25.66 5.47
N PRO A 444 11.13 25.80 6.52
CA PRO A 444 12.41 26.51 6.42
C PRO A 444 13.31 25.82 5.40
N ARG A 445 14.23 26.59 4.79
CA ARG A 445 15.30 26.02 3.96
C ARG A 445 16.24 25.20 4.82
N GLN A 446 16.52 23.97 4.40
CA GLN A 446 17.47 23.15 5.13
C GLN A 446 18.89 23.51 4.73
N GLU A 447 19.76 23.73 5.71
CA GLU A 447 21.17 23.99 5.47
C GLU A 447 21.85 22.79 4.79
N ASN A 448 22.87 23.07 3.99
CA ASN A 448 23.72 22.08 3.35
C ASN A 448 24.61 21.41 4.40
N THR A 449 24.03 20.52 5.19
CA THR A 449 24.75 19.65 6.12
C THR A 449 25.70 18.71 5.36
N PRO A 450 26.86 18.37 5.93
CA PRO A 450 27.85 17.51 5.30
C PRO A 450 27.28 16.17 4.79
N ARG A 451 27.77 15.72 3.63
CA ARG A 451 27.38 14.46 2.98
C ARG A 451 28.22 13.30 3.52
N ASP A 452 28.10 13.02 4.81
CA ASP A 452 28.97 12.06 5.52
C ASP A 452 28.63 10.60 5.17
N LYS A 453 27.35 10.31 4.91
CA LYS A 453 26.85 8.96 4.62
C LYS A 453 26.40 8.81 3.16
N ARG A 454 27.31 8.97 2.20
CA ARG A 454 26.96 8.94 0.76
C ARG A 454 26.35 7.60 0.30
N TRP A 455 26.58 6.51 1.03
CA TRP A 455 26.03 5.20 0.71
C TRP A 455 24.49 5.19 0.71
N THR A 456 23.82 6.02 1.50
CA THR A 456 22.34 6.07 1.56
C THR A 456 21.73 6.62 0.27
N GLU A 457 22.44 7.50 -0.44
CA GLU A 457 22.04 7.99 -1.75
C GLU A 457 22.17 6.87 -2.81
N ILE A 458 23.29 6.14 -2.79
CA ILE A 458 23.51 4.97 -3.66
C ILE A 458 22.44 3.91 -3.39
N PHE A 459 22.20 3.60 -2.11
CA PHE A 459 21.18 2.65 -1.70
C PHE A 459 19.81 3.06 -2.25
N SER A 460 19.42 4.33 -2.12
CA SER A 460 18.14 4.81 -2.63
C SER A 460 17.98 4.59 -4.15
N VAL A 461 19.03 4.88 -4.92
CA VAL A 461 19.01 4.67 -6.38
C VAL A 461 18.99 3.19 -6.74
N ALA A 462 19.83 2.38 -6.09
CA ALA A 462 19.88 0.93 -6.34
C ALA A 462 18.59 0.23 -5.93
N PHE A 463 18.01 0.61 -4.79
CA PHE A 463 16.72 0.12 -4.31
C PHE A 463 15.63 0.43 -5.32
N LEU A 464 15.59 1.67 -5.84
CA LEU A 464 14.61 2.06 -6.84
C LEU A 464 14.76 1.29 -8.15
N LEU A 465 15.94 1.34 -8.77
CA LEU A 465 16.12 0.79 -10.12
C LEU A 465 16.14 -0.74 -10.12
N PHE A 466 16.74 -1.36 -9.10
CA PHE A 466 17.00 -2.80 -9.14
C PHE A 466 16.15 -3.62 -8.18
N LEU A 467 15.79 -3.13 -6.99
CA LEU A 467 14.92 -3.89 -6.11
C LEU A 467 13.45 -3.69 -6.48
N ILE A 468 12.96 -2.45 -6.57
CA ILE A 468 11.58 -2.18 -7.00
C ILE A 468 11.38 -2.65 -8.44
N GLY A 469 12.35 -2.38 -9.32
CA GLY A 469 12.35 -2.93 -10.67
C GLY A 469 12.22 -4.46 -10.67
N TRP A 470 13.07 -5.18 -9.94
CA TRP A 470 13.02 -6.64 -9.89
C TRP A 470 11.69 -7.18 -9.36
N LEU A 471 11.21 -6.66 -8.22
CA LEU A 471 9.96 -7.10 -7.57
C LEU A 471 8.73 -6.99 -8.48
N ASN A 472 8.78 -6.12 -9.49
CA ASN A 472 7.74 -5.98 -10.48
C ASN A 472 8.04 -6.76 -11.76
N VAL A 473 9.18 -6.52 -12.40
CA VAL A 473 9.49 -7.06 -13.73
C VAL A 473 9.66 -8.59 -13.71
N VAL A 474 10.09 -9.18 -12.60
CA VAL A 474 10.21 -10.64 -12.48
C VAL A 474 8.88 -11.37 -12.71
N LYS A 475 7.75 -10.71 -12.40
CA LYS A 475 6.39 -11.24 -12.63
C LYS A 475 6.06 -11.41 -14.12
N ASN A 476 6.83 -10.82 -15.02
CA ASN A 476 6.64 -11.02 -16.45
C ASN A 476 7.10 -12.39 -16.90
N VAL A 477 8.08 -13.00 -16.21
CA VAL A 477 8.60 -14.32 -16.58
C VAL A 477 7.49 -15.38 -16.55
N SER A 478 6.58 -15.32 -15.57
CA SER A 478 5.43 -16.24 -15.49
C SER A 478 4.40 -15.99 -16.60
N GLU A 479 4.24 -14.76 -17.07
CA GLU A 479 3.36 -14.45 -18.22
C GLU A 479 3.97 -14.89 -19.54
N TRP A 480 5.30 -14.82 -19.68
CA TRP A 480 6.00 -15.21 -20.91
C TRP A 480 6.08 -16.72 -21.10
N THR A 481 6.19 -17.45 -20.00
CA THR A 481 6.36 -18.91 -19.97
C THR A 481 5.04 -19.66 -19.75
N GLY A 482 4.03 -18.99 -19.16
CA GLY A 482 2.70 -19.54 -18.89
C GLY A 482 1.62 -19.08 -19.87
N GLY A 483 0.38 -19.50 -19.61
CA GLY A 483 -0.81 -19.08 -20.39
C GLY A 483 -0.99 -19.78 -21.75
N GLY A 484 -1.96 -19.29 -22.53
CA GLY A 484 -2.30 -19.83 -23.85
C GLY A 484 -1.32 -19.46 -24.97
N ASN A 485 -0.59 -18.35 -24.81
CA ASN A 485 0.37 -17.83 -25.79
C ASN A 485 1.79 -17.81 -25.20
N LYS A 486 2.38 -18.99 -25.02
CA LYS A 486 3.77 -19.11 -24.55
C LYS A 486 4.74 -18.51 -25.59
N ILE A 487 5.48 -17.48 -25.20
CA ILE A 487 6.46 -16.80 -26.07
C ILE A 487 7.91 -17.13 -25.70
N VAL A 488 8.17 -17.58 -24.47
CA VAL A 488 9.50 -17.96 -23.97
C VAL A 488 9.44 -19.39 -23.41
N PRO A 489 10.39 -20.28 -23.74
CA PRO A 489 10.47 -21.61 -23.14
C PRO A 489 10.72 -21.55 -21.63
N GLU A 490 10.11 -22.46 -20.86
CA GLU A 490 10.35 -22.58 -19.41
C GLU A 490 11.81 -22.90 -19.08
N MET A 491 12.44 -23.75 -19.90
CA MET A 491 13.86 -24.12 -19.83
C MET A 491 14.59 -23.66 -21.09
N MET A 492 15.77 -23.06 -20.92
CA MET A 492 16.59 -22.55 -22.01
C MET A 492 18.04 -23.00 -21.87
N LYS A 493 18.61 -23.47 -22.98
CA LYS A 493 20.01 -23.87 -23.07
C LYS A 493 20.86 -22.75 -23.66
N ALA A 494 21.94 -22.39 -22.97
CA ALA A 494 22.94 -21.48 -23.50
C ALA A 494 23.74 -22.18 -24.61
N PRO A 495 23.65 -21.71 -25.88
CA PRO A 495 24.12 -22.47 -27.04
C PRO A 495 25.65 -22.68 -27.05
N LEU A 496 26.42 -21.75 -26.46
CA LEU A 496 27.89 -21.78 -26.51
C LEU A 496 28.56 -22.49 -25.33
N ILE A 497 27.85 -22.66 -24.21
CA ILE A 497 28.43 -23.20 -22.95
C ILE A 497 27.71 -24.44 -22.45
N GLY A 498 26.65 -24.88 -23.14
CA GLY A 498 25.94 -26.14 -22.84
C GLY A 498 25.11 -26.14 -21.55
N ILE A 499 25.07 -25.03 -20.81
CA ILE A 499 24.32 -24.90 -19.55
C ILE A 499 22.83 -24.72 -19.84
N GLU A 500 21.98 -25.52 -19.19
CA GLU A 500 20.52 -25.43 -19.28
C GLU A 500 19.94 -24.97 -17.94
N LEU A 501 19.18 -23.87 -17.96
CA LEU A 501 18.56 -23.27 -16.78
C LEU A 501 17.14 -22.80 -17.10
N GLY A 502 16.33 -22.62 -16.06
CA GLY A 502 14.99 -22.05 -16.21
C GLY A 502 15.02 -20.58 -16.65
N ALA A 503 13.95 -20.13 -17.33
CA ALA A 503 13.81 -18.74 -17.78
C ALA A 503 13.94 -17.72 -16.64
N LEU A 504 13.39 -18.04 -15.47
CA LEU A 504 13.51 -17.22 -14.26
C LEU A 504 14.96 -17.09 -13.80
N THR A 505 15.74 -18.16 -13.87
CA THR A 505 17.16 -18.13 -13.49
C THR A 505 17.96 -17.26 -14.46
N TRP A 506 17.74 -17.41 -15.76
CA TRP A 506 18.38 -16.55 -16.77
C TRP A 506 18.03 -15.08 -16.58
N PHE A 507 16.76 -14.77 -16.34
CA PHE A 507 16.29 -13.42 -16.03
C PHE A 507 17.01 -12.85 -14.79
N ASN A 508 17.05 -13.60 -13.68
CA ASN A 508 17.70 -13.17 -12.44
C ASN A 508 19.20 -12.95 -12.62
N LEU A 509 19.91 -13.83 -13.35
CA LEU A 509 21.33 -13.66 -13.64
C LEU A 509 21.60 -12.35 -14.40
N ALA A 510 20.83 -12.08 -15.46
CA ALA A 510 20.96 -10.84 -16.21
C ALA A 510 20.63 -9.61 -15.35
N TRP A 511 19.55 -9.67 -14.57
CA TRP A 511 19.10 -8.58 -13.71
C TRP A 511 20.14 -8.23 -12.64
N PHE A 512 20.64 -9.23 -11.92
CA PHE A 512 21.63 -9.01 -10.87
C PHE A 512 23.00 -8.61 -11.41
N ALA A 513 23.40 -9.09 -12.60
CA ALA A 513 24.60 -8.60 -13.27
C ALA A 513 24.50 -7.09 -13.58
N ALA A 514 23.36 -6.63 -14.11
CA ALA A 514 23.11 -5.21 -14.35
C ALA A 514 23.09 -4.40 -13.03
N ALA A 515 22.44 -4.92 -12.00
CA ALA A 515 22.39 -4.29 -10.67
C ALA A 515 23.77 -4.10 -10.05
N ILE A 516 24.62 -5.13 -10.12
CA ILE A 516 26.00 -5.10 -9.62
C ILE A 516 26.81 -4.08 -10.42
N ALA A 517 26.74 -4.11 -11.76
CA ALA A 517 27.50 -3.21 -12.62
C ALA A 517 27.15 -1.73 -12.35
N VAL A 518 25.86 -1.38 -12.34
CA VAL A 518 25.44 0.01 -12.09
C VAL A 518 25.74 0.45 -10.66
N THR A 519 25.58 -0.44 -9.67
CA THR A 519 25.93 -0.13 -8.27
C THR A 519 27.44 0.11 -8.11
N ALA A 520 28.28 -0.72 -8.74
CA ALA A 520 29.72 -0.54 -8.76
C ALA A 520 30.11 0.80 -9.42
N LEU A 521 29.49 1.15 -10.55
CA LEU A 521 29.70 2.45 -11.21
C LEU A 521 29.30 3.62 -10.30
N MET A 522 28.21 3.51 -9.55
CA MET A 522 27.84 4.55 -8.56
C MET A 522 28.86 4.69 -7.43
N VAL A 523 29.42 3.58 -6.94
CA VAL A 523 30.50 3.61 -5.93
C VAL A 523 31.77 4.23 -6.51
N LEU A 524 32.15 3.90 -7.74
CA LEU A 524 33.27 4.52 -8.45
C LEU A 524 33.03 6.01 -8.69
N HIS A 525 31.80 6.41 -9.01
CA HIS A 525 31.40 7.82 -9.17
C HIS A 525 31.66 8.66 -7.91
N LEU A 526 31.65 8.06 -6.72
CA LEU A 526 32.01 8.77 -5.48
C LEU A 526 33.49 9.16 -5.42
N ARG A 527 34.37 8.42 -6.11
CA ARG A 527 35.82 8.63 -6.14
C ARG A 527 36.24 9.43 -7.38
N ARG A 528 35.73 9.07 -8.56
CA ARG A 528 36.00 9.72 -9.84
C ARG A 528 34.68 9.97 -10.56
N ARG A 529 34.41 11.23 -10.92
CA ARG A 529 33.19 11.59 -11.65
C ARG A 529 33.13 10.84 -12.98
N ILE A 530 31.96 10.27 -13.26
CA ILE A 530 31.61 9.62 -14.52
C ILE A 530 30.83 10.65 -15.35
N GLU A 531 31.24 10.86 -16.60
CA GLU A 531 30.74 11.94 -17.47
C GLU A 531 29.25 11.82 -17.80
N VAL A 532 28.74 10.60 -17.96
CA VAL A 532 27.31 10.35 -18.24
C VAL A 532 26.39 10.79 -17.10
N VAL A 533 26.92 10.94 -15.88
CA VAL A 533 26.13 11.38 -14.72
C VAL A 533 26.15 12.92 -14.66
N PRO A 534 24.99 13.60 -14.78
CA PRO A 534 24.95 15.05 -14.79
C PRO A 534 25.56 15.68 -13.54
N ALA A 535 26.21 16.84 -13.70
CA ALA A 535 26.83 17.55 -12.59
C ALA A 535 25.81 18.14 -11.61
N SER A 536 24.66 18.60 -12.11
CA SER A 536 23.60 19.23 -11.30
C SER A 536 22.64 18.21 -10.70
N TRP A 537 22.08 18.53 -9.52
CA TRP A 537 21.05 17.68 -8.89
C TRP A 537 19.76 17.60 -9.69
N THR A 538 19.39 18.68 -10.37
CA THR A 538 18.28 18.68 -11.34
C THR A 538 18.51 17.63 -12.43
N GLY A 539 19.69 17.64 -13.06
CA GLY A 539 20.04 16.67 -14.11
C GLY A 539 20.08 15.24 -13.59
N LYS A 540 20.64 15.01 -12.39
CA LYS A 540 20.63 13.67 -11.76
C LYS A 540 19.22 13.16 -11.50
N GLY A 541 18.32 14.03 -11.03
CA GLY A 541 16.93 13.67 -10.80
C GLY A 541 16.16 13.41 -12.11
N GLN A 542 16.41 14.20 -13.16
CA GLN A 542 15.84 13.97 -14.49
C GLN A 542 16.30 12.61 -15.05
N LEU A 543 17.60 12.30 -14.96
CA LEU A 543 18.13 11.00 -15.37
C LEU A 543 17.49 9.86 -14.58
N LEU A 544 17.38 9.98 -13.25
CA LEU A 544 16.74 8.97 -12.40
C LEU A 544 15.26 8.76 -12.77
N TYR A 545 14.53 9.85 -12.98
CA TYR A 545 13.12 9.81 -13.39
C TYR A 545 12.96 9.10 -14.73
N LEU A 546 13.75 9.47 -15.74
CA LEU A 546 13.65 8.91 -17.09
C LEU A 546 14.06 7.44 -17.12
N ALA A 547 15.14 7.08 -16.43
CA ALA A 547 15.58 5.70 -16.33
C ALA A 547 14.51 4.81 -15.70
N PHE A 548 13.90 5.27 -14.61
CA PHE A 548 12.85 4.50 -13.94
C PHE A 548 11.53 4.49 -14.71
N LEU A 549 11.09 5.62 -15.26
CA LEU A 549 9.87 5.74 -16.08
C LEU A 549 9.91 4.76 -17.25
N TRP A 550 10.97 4.79 -18.05
CA TRP A 550 11.06 3.95 -19.24
C TRP A 550 11.29 2.48 -18.89
N MET A 551 12.00 2.17 -17.79
CA MET A 551 12.09 0.80 -17.28
C MET A 551 10.69 0.21 -17.00
N VAL A 552 9.84 0.94 -16.26
CA VAL A 552 8.51 0.41 -15.89
C VAL A 552 7.54 0.39 -17.08
N VAL A 553 7.62 1.37 -17.98
CA VAL A 553 6.78 1.43 -19.20
C VAL A 553 7.13 0.30 -20.16
N VAL A 554 8.43 0.06 -20.40
CA VAL A 554 8.89 -1.05 -21.26
C VAL A 554 8.50 -2.39 -20.64
N ALA A 555 8.76 -2.59 -19.34
CA ALA A 555 8.38 -3.83 -18.67
C ALA A 555 6.87 -4.09 -18.73
N ASN A 556 6.05 -3.04 -18.58
CA ASN A 556 4.61 -3.15 -18.70
C ASN A 556 4.17 -3.52 -20.13
N HIS A 557 4.80 -2.93 -21.14
CA HIS A 557 4.56 -3.28 -22.54
C HIS A 557 4.95 -4.74 -22.84
N GLU A 558 6.13 -5.17 -22.40
CA GLU A 558 6.60 -6.56 -22.55
C GLU A 558 5.69 -7.57 -21.83
N ARG A 559 5.06 -7.17 -20.72
CA ARG A 559 4.05 -7.99 -20.02
C ARG A 559 2.78 -8.15 -20.87
N ALA A 560 2.33 -7.09 -21.51
CA ALA A 560 1.09 -7.09 -22.29
C ALA A 560 1.25 -7.74 -23.67
N LEU A 561 2.46 -7.77 -24.22
CA LEU A 561 2.75 -8.22 -25.59
C LEU A 561 2.21 -9.61 -25.95
N PRO A 562 2.31 -10.67 -25.10
CA PRO A 562 1.80 -12.01 -25.44
C PRO A 562 0.28 -12.07 -25.68
N ASN A 563 -0.47 -11.13 -25.10
CA ASN A 563 -1.93 -11.08 -25.11
C ASN A 563 -2.45 -9.72 -25.59
N PHE A 564 -1.71 -9.04 -26.48
CA PHE A 564 -2.06 -7.70 -26.94
C PHE A 564 -3.31 -7.74 -27.82
N SER A 565 -4.25 -6.82 -27.58
CA SER A 565 -5.51 -6.70 -28.32
C SER A 565 -5.91 -5.23 -28.47
N GLU A 566 -6.89 -4.92 -29.33
CA GLU A 566 -7.40 -3.55 -29.49
C GLU A 566 -7.86 -2.94 -28.16
N GLY A 567 -8.47 -3.74 -27.28
CA GLY A 567 -8.91 -3.31 -25.96
C GLY A 567 -7.77 -2.88 -25.02
N ARG A 568 -6.51 -3.26 -25.32
CA ARG A 568 -5.32 -2.81 -24.59
C ARG A 568 -4.83 -1.43 -25.02
N LEU A 569 -5.30 -0.88 -26.16
CA LEU A 569 -4.89 0.46 -26.61
C LEU A 569 -5.25 1.55 -25.60
N VAL A 570 -6.41 1.45 -24.95
CA VAL A 570 -6.83 2.41 -23.90
C VAL A 570 -5.91 2.39 -22.67
N THR A 571 -5.15 1.32 -22.49
CA THR A 571 -4.20 1.15 -21.39
C THR A 571 -2.78 1.39 -21.86
N GLU A 572 -2.25 0.51 -22.71
CA GLU A 572 -0.82 0.43 -23.02
C GLU A 572 -0.36 1.57 -23.94
N TRP A 573 -1.16 1.90 -24.97
CA TRP A 573 -0.83 3.01 -25.88
C TRP A 573 -0.96 4.35 -25.16
N VAL A 574 -2.01 4.54 -24.34
CA VAL A 574 -2.20 5.75 -23.53
C VAL A 574 -1.04 5.94 -22.53
N ILE A 575 -0.62 4.87 -21.84
CA ILE A 575 0.55 4.89 -20.95
C ILE A 575 1.81 5.31 -21.70
N LEU A 576 2.05 4.76 -22.90
CA LEU A 576 3.21 5.11 -23.73
C LEU A 576 3.21 6.58 -24.13
N MET A 577 2.06 7.11 -24.60
CA MET A 577 1.92 8.52 -24.97
C MET A 577 2.10 9.45 -23.77
N ASN A 578 1.53 9.07 -22.62
CA ASN A 578 1.69 9.80 -21.37
C ASN A 578 3.16 9.81 -20.90
N ALA A 579 3.89 8.71 -21.07
CA ALA A 579 5.32 8.62 -20.76
C ALA A 579 6.18 9.51 -21.67
N ALA A 580 5.86 9.59 -22.97
CA ALA A 580 6.51 10.51 -23.90
C ALA A 580 6.26 11.98 -23.51
N LEU A 581 5.01 12.33 -23.16
CA LEU A 581 4.67 13.66 -22.66
C LEU A 581 5.39 13.98 -21.34
N ALA A 582 5.41 13.04 -20.40
CA ALA A 582 6.10 13.19 -19.12
C ALA A 582 7.61 13.39 -19.32
N THR A 583 8.22 12.67 -20.28
CA THR A 583 9.63 12.84 -20.69
C THR A 583 9.89 14.26 -21.17
N PHE A 584 9.04 14.79 -22.06
CA PHE A 584 9.18 16.18 -22.52
C PHE A 584 9.07 17.18 -21.36
N LEU A 585 8.05 17.03 -20.52
CA LEU A 585 7.78 17.96 -19.42
C LEU A 585 8.86 17.92 -18.33
N ILE A 586 9.37 16.74 -17.95
CA ILE A 586 10.41 16.63 -16.91
C ILE A 586 11.76 17.16 -17.40
N CYS A 587 12.04 17.12 -18.70
CA CYS A 587 13.22 17.74 -19.28
C CYS A 587 13.06 19.26 -19.39
N ARG A 588 11.85 19.75 -19.70
CA ARG A 588 11.60 21.17 -20.03
C ARG A 588 11.30 22.06 -18.82
N LEU A 589 10.59 21.55 -17.81
CA LEU A 589 10.07 22.36 -16.70
C LEU A 589 11.14 22.66 -15.62
N PRO A 590 11.96 21.70 -15.17
CA PRO A 590 13.02 21.96 -14.20
C PRO A 590 14.20 22.70 -14.86
N GLY A 591 14.23 24.04 -14.78
CA GLY A 591 15.28 24.85 -15.39
C GLY A 591 15.74 26.02 -14.52
N ALA A 592 17.02 26.42 -14.64
CA ALA A 592 17.69 27.44 -13.83
C ALA A 592 17.00 28.81 -13.85
N ARG A 593 16.33 29.19 -14.96
CA ARG A 593 15.53 30.43 -15.05
C ARG A 593 14.20 30.38 -14.31
N SER A 594 13.65 29.19 -14.03
CA SER A 594 12.39 29.05 -13.30
C SER A 594 12.52 29.27 -11.78
N LEU A 595 13.76 29.41 -11.29
CA LEU A 595 14.14 29.60 -9.89
C LEU A 595 14.46 31.06 -9.53
N ALA A 596 14.55 31.95 -10.53
CA ALA A 596 14.91 33.36 -10.37
C ALA A 596 13.74 34.25 -9.90
N THR A 597 12.74 33.67 -9.24
CA THR A 597 11.78 34.45 -8.46
C THR A 597 12.29 34.48 -7.02
N ASP A 598 12.39 35.69 -6.45
CA ASP A 598 12.65 35.99 -5.02
C ASP A 598 11.54 35.46 -4.11
N TRP A 599 11.18 34.19 -4.30
CA TRP A 599 10.17 33.53 -3.53
C TRP A 599 10.83 32.96 -2.28
N GLN A 600 10.44 33.56 -1.15
CA GLN A 600 10.86 33.12 0.17
C GLN A 600 9.73 32.29 0.80
N PRO A 601 10.04 31.12 1.38
CA PRO A 601 9.08 30.40 2.19
C PRO A 601 8.48 31.31 3.27
N GLN A 602 7.15 31.26 3.42
CA GLN A 602 6.44 31.90 4.51
C GLN A 602 6.14 30.87 5.57
N GLU A 603 6.95 30.88 6.63
CA GLU A 603 6.76 29.99 7.77
C GLU A 603 5.38 30.22 8.41
N LYS A 604 4.58 29.15 8.42
CA LYS A 604 3.27 29.14 9.05
C LYS A 604 3.06 27.81 9.77
N PRO A 605 2.47 27.82 10.96
CA PRO A 605 2.24 26.59 11.71
C PRO A 605 1.28 25.66 10.96
N LEU A 606 1.71 24.41 10.78
CA LEU A 606 0.94 23.35 10.14
C LEU A 606 0.11 22.60 11.20
N LEU A 607 -1.02 23.17 11.59
CA LEU A 607 -1.85 22.64 12.66
C LEU A 607 -2.81 21.55 12.16
N LEU A 608 -2.59 20.32 12.61
CA LEU A 608 -3.42 19.16 12.27
C LEU A 608 -4.90 19.35 12.67
N ARG A 609 -5.15 19.87 13.87
CA ARG A 609 -6.50 20.18 14.37
C ARG A 609 -7.28 21.10 13.43
N SER A 610 -6.63 22.14 12.91
CA SER A 610 -7.28 23.12 12.03
C SER A 610 -7.52 22.56 10.64
N LEU A 611 -6.66 21.65 10.18
CA LEU A 611 -6.85 20.95 8.92
C LEU A 611 -8.11 20.08 9.00
N TRP A 612 -8.21 19.22 10.02
CA TRP A 612 -9.34 18.31 10.18
C TRP A 612 -10.66 19.04 10.46
N ALA A 613 -10.65 20.10 11.29
CA ALA A 613 -11.84 20.89 11.56
C ALA A 613 -12.47 21.50 10.29
N ARG A 614 -11.65 21.82 9.29
CA ARG A 614 -12.12 22.37 8.00
C ARG A 614 -12.44 21.28 6.98
N ALA A 615 -11.68 20.19 6.99
CA ALA A 615 -11.82 19.12 6.01
C ALA A 615 -13.01 18.20 6.30
N LEU A 616 -13.29 17.90 7.57
CA LEU A 616 -14.31 16.91 7.93
C LEU A 616 -15.72 17.26 7.40
N PRO A 617 -16.22 18.51 7.51
CA PRO A 617 -17.50 18.88 6.91
C PRO A 617 -17.51 18.70 5.38
N VAL A 618 -16.42 19.09 4.71
CA VAL A 618 -16.30 18.99 3.25
C VAL A 618 -16.31 17.52 2.81
N VAL A 619 -15.60 16.64 3.52
CA VAL A 619 -15.59 15.20 3.24
C VAL A 619 -16.98 14.61 3.42
N ILE A 620 -17.65 14.87 4.55
CA ILE A 620 -18.99 14.33 4.83
C ILE A 620 -19.99 14.79 3.78
N VAL A 621 -20.03 16.11 3.51
CA VAL A 621 -20.94 16.67 2.50
C VAL A 621 -20.62 16.12 1.11
N GLY A 622 -19.33 15.99 0.76
CA GLY A 622 -18.92 15.44 -0.53
C GLY A 622 -19.35 13.99 -0.73
N MET A 623 -19.16 13.12 0.28
CA MET A 623 -19.56 11.71 0.19
C MET A 623 -21.07 11.54 0.13
N LEU A 624 -21.81 12.31 0.95
CA LEU A 624 -23.28 12.32 0.90
C LEU A 624 -23.79 12.85 -0.44
N PHE A 625 -23.19 13.91 -0.98
CA PHE A 625 -23.54 14.45 -2.28
C PHE A 625 -23.37 13.41 -3.40
N MET A 626 -22.24 12.69 -3.44
CA MET A 626 -22.01 11.63 -4.43
C MET A 626 -23.02 10.48 -4.28
N ALA A 627 -23.31 10.06 -3.05
CA ALA A 627 -24.29 9.01 -2.77
C ALA A 627 -25.71 9.42 -3.20
N ILE A 628 -26.16 10.60 -2.77
CA ILE A 628 -27.49 11.14 -3.09
C ILE A 628 -27.63 11.31 -4.59
N THR A 629 -26.65 11.94 -5.26
CA THR A 629 -26.70 12.16 -6.71
C THR A 629 -26.76 10.84 -7.47
N THR A 630 -25.93 9.85 -7.08
CA THR A 630 -25.95 8.52 -7.71
C THR A 630 -27.32 7.86 -7.56
N ARG A 631 -27.95 7.94 -6.37
CA ARG A 631 -29.29 7.36 -6.15
C ARG A 631 -30.44 8.14 -6.76
N MET A 632 -30.35 9.46 -6.90
CA MET A 632 -31.33 10.22 -7.66
C MET A 632 -31.33 9.84 -9.15
N ILE A 633 -30.15 9.58 -9.72
CA ILE A 633 -29.99 9.22 -11.13
C ILE A 633 -30.39 7.76 -11.38
N TYR A 634 -29.82 6.83 -10.60
CA TYR A 634 -29.99 5.40 -10.84
C TYR A 634 -31.22 4.80 -10.14
N ARG A 635 -31.86 5.52 -9.22
CA ARG A 635 -33.08 5.13 -8.48
C ARG A 635 -32.94 3.74 -7.85
N GLU A 636 -33.74 2.78 -8.30
CA GLU A 636 -33.79 1.40 -7.81
C GLU A 636 -32.77 0.47 -8.49
N HIS A 637 -32.01 0.98 -9.46
CA HIS A 637 -31.04 0.19 -10.21
C HIS A 637 -29.62 0.36 -9.64
N PRO A 638 -28.79 -0.69 -9.67
CA PRO A 638 -27.36 -0.58 -9.41
C PRO A 638 -26.63 0.15 -10.54
N THR A 639 -25.40 0.62 -10.30
CA THR A 639 -24.57 1.26 -11.34
C THR A 639 -23.90 0.28 -12.30
N ASP A 640 -23.73 -0.97 -11.85
CA ASP A 640 -23.20 -2.08 -12.65
C ASP A 640 -24.33 -3.09 -12.93
N HIS A 641 -24.02 -4.25 -13.54
CA HIS A 641 -25.02 -5.21 -13.98
C HIS A 641 -25.84 -5.78 -12.80
N PRO A 642 -27.19 -5.89 -12.90
CA PRO A 642 -28.05 -6.34 -11.80
C PRO A 642 -27.79 -7.76 -11.28
N SER A 643 -27.01 -8.59 -11.99
CA SER A 643 -26.58 -9.91 -11.49
C SER A 643 -25.49 -9.85 -10.43
N VAL A 644 -24.89 -8.67 -10.19
CA VAL A 644 -23.86 -8.47 -9.17
C VAL A 644 -24.53 -7.95 -7.90
N ASN A 645 -24.40 -8.69 -6.80
CA ASN A 645 -24.91 -8.24 -5.51
C ASN A 645 -23.96 -7.19 -4.90
N HIS A 646 -24.45 -5.97 -4.78
CA HIS A 646 -23.71 -4.84 -4.25
C HIS A 646 -24.07 -4.51 -2.79
N LYS A 647 -24.80 -5.38 -2.06
CA LYS A 647 -25.33 -5.08 -0.73
C LYS A 647 -24.36 -5.45 0.39
N ARG A 648 -24.07 -4.49 1.28
CA ARG A 648 -23.30 -4.68 2.53
C ARG A 648 -24.21 -4.97 3.73
N PHE A 649 -25.44 -4.46 3.67
CA PHE A 649 -26.45 -4.52 4.73
C PHE A 649 -27.76 -5.09 4.17
N GLY A 650 -28.65 -5.52 5.06
CA GLY A 650 -29.90 -6.19 4.71
C GLY A 650 -29.75 -7.72 4.60
N GLU A 651 -30.87 -8.39 4.32
CA GLU A 651 -30.94 -9.87 4.24
C GLU A 651 -30.08 -10.42 3.10
N GLU A 652 -30.04 -9.69 1.99
CA GLU A 652 -29.21 -10.02 0.82
C GLU A 652 -27.76 -9.53 0.96
N ALA A 653 -27.28 -9.16 2.15
CA ALA A 653 -25.89 -8.72 2.28
C ALA A 653 -24.90 -9.81 1.84
N HIS A 654 -23.85 -9.43 1.08
CA HIS A 654 -22.93 -10.40 0.47
C HIS A 654 -22.31 -11.37 1.49
N TRP A 655 -21.90 -10.88 2.66
CA TRP A 655 -21.32 -11.71 3.72
C TRP A 655 -22.31 -12.70 4.36
N ARG A 656 -23.63 -12.48 4.21
CA ARG A 656 -24.68 -13.40 4.68
C ARG A 656 -24.95 -14.50 3.67
N ILE A 657 -25.13 -14.14 2.40
CA ILE A 657 -25.54 -15.08 1.35
C ILE A 657 -24.37 -15.82 0.70
N LYS A 658 -23.15 -15.26 0.80
CA LYS A 658 -21.90 -15.83 0.25
C LYS A 658 -20.74 -15.69 1.26
N PRO A 659 -20.83 -16.30 2.45
CA PRO A 659 -19.74 -16.30 3.41
C PRO A 659 -18.56 -17.15 2.90
N ILE A 660 -17.35 -16.89 3.42
CA ILE A 660 -16.23 -17.84 3.25
C ILE A 660 -16.42 -18.98 4.25
N LEU A 661 -16.39 -20.21 3.73
CA LEU A 661 -16.50 -21.43 4.49
C LEU A 661 -15.15 -22.17 4.50
N LYS A 662 -14.81 -22.86 5.60
CA LYS A 662 -13.57 -23.65 5.79
C LYS A 662 -13.32 -24.66 4.66
N GLY A 663 -14.36 -25.36 4.23
CA GLY A 663 -14.29 -26.30 3.11
C GLY A 663 -14.47 -25.67 1.72
N GLY A 664 -14.92 -24.40 1.65
CA GLY A 664 -15.29 -23.73 0.41
C GLY A 664 -14.11 -23.10 -0.33
N THR A 665 -14.36 -22.62 -1.55
CA THR A 665 -13.39 -21.78 -2.29
C THR A 665 -13.57 -20.31 -1.91
N HIS A 666 -12.47 -19.64 -1.58
CA HIS A 666 -12.42 -18.22 -1.26
C HIS A 666 -12.43 -17.35 -2.52
N ARG A 667 -13.58 -17.28 -3.20
CA ARG A 667 -13.77 -16.52 -4.44
C ARG A 667 -13.67 -15.00 -4.23
#